data_AF-A0AAJ1VPG8-F1
#
_entry.id   AF-A0AAJ1VPG8-F1
#
_cell.length_a   1.000
_cell.length_b   1.000
_cell.length_c   1.000
_cell.angle_alpha   90.00
_cell.angle_beta   90.00
_cell.angle_gamma   90.00
#
_symmetry.space_group_name_H-M   'P 1'
#
loop_
_entity.id
_entity.type
_entity.pdbx_description
1 polymer ?
#
loop_
_entity_poly.entity_id
_entity_poly.type
_entity_poly.pdbx_seq_one_letter_code
_entity_poly.pdbx_strand_id
1 'polypeptide(L)'
;MKFKIQAVTDFLHNAFGGSKDKDYERAVTRMVDAIKRQRTLYNKEIKDWKLAKAAAIDPMLPRRKMLIDIMEEVLDDPFIYGRSETRKLRVSNKSVAIVDKDGEVNEEKTRLIQKLWFKNLIKYTLDSIYFSYTLMYPKELDENGLIKKLSFVYRDHIVPETTELLINPYDLQGENFTEGNLKKWTLWVHHEHSIGLLNKAIPLWIFKKHSWQNWDEFEEMFGIPMRTAKVASTDPRVKKEVDKWLKDLGSAGWARFPEGVEIDIKESNSRDSFNVFNEKRKACNEELANLFDGNSETAKDTGSRAKTGEIINGTQKLITMDDETFVMFFINDDVLPWLRGLGYPFDENDTCIWNDNEKLTPKERLEIFKGVKDLGYKIKKEQIETELDVEIVGEVSDGEPPQPIPQNRYINFNTGRAAPAGMNDSVFHFPENIRDITPAEEKFLRQLYENPGTINWSYNEFKASHTPLLEAIKQGFGKMNFDFDSTDHRRMRAWMNNIHRFGVDKTQAEVYELNEMLKDPEVKSFNDFRNKAKSVFPNYKELYLKTEWDHANATSNMAARYMEMMDDVEIAPYWRLNAIIDDGTTVICRSLDGKVFDKRDPDSWKFLPPLHWKCRTDAEDVFDDYDGEITSFDGAIQIDPDGWERMQKQGFDINWGDSDQVFTRAQSYLKKLPQDTKPIDVDDLGIADYGLSEWAKVRKNTYPEKAVTIKSHIDKTGMARVITAENLPVWIDAMTVQSDDMLFTQIRETLISPDEVYWSDSTAVPQTIFLRFYTDGALKVTTESVRVTAYEWISDPDTARRGLLVGQK
;
A
#
# COMPACT_ATOMS: atom_id res chain seq x y z
N MET A 1 -2.70 38.16 5.33
CA MET A 1 -2.11 39.07 6.35
C MET A 1 -1.33 40.18 5.63
N LYS A 2 -1.80 41.43 5.62
CA LYS A 2 -1.10 42.56 4.96
C LYS A 2 0.03 43.06 5.87
N PHE A 3 1.27 42.66 5.59
CA PHE A 3 2.44 43.24 6.24
C PHE A 3 2.61 44.70 5.78
N LYS A 4 2.43 45.66 6.69
CA LYS A 4 2.64 47.09 6.41
C LYS A 4 4.13 47.39 6.40
N ILE A 5 4.71 47.42 5.19
CA ILE A 5 6.13 47.71 4.89
C ILE A 5 6.60 49.06 5.48
N GLN A 6 5.69 50.03 5.62
CA GLN A 6 6.01 51.35 6.19
C GLN A 6 6.55 51.24 7.62
N ALA A 7 6.00 50.35 8.45
CA ALA A 7 6.41 50.19 9.84
C ALA A 7 7.84 49.64 10.00
N VAL A 8 8.30 48.83 9.04
CA VAL A 8 9.69 48.33 9.02
C VAL A 8 10.65 49.43 8.57
N THR A 9 10.21 50.29 7.65
CA THR A 9 11.01 51.41 7.13
C THR A 9 11.20 52.49 8.20
N ASP A 10 10.14 52.78 8.97
CA ASP A 10 10.17 53.76 10.06
C ASP A 10 10.95 53.24 11.29
N PHE A 11 10.94 51.92 11.52
CA PHE A 11 11.77 51.25 12.53
C PHE A 11 13.27 51.32 12.17
N LEU A 12 13.61 51.14 10.89
CA LEU A 12 14.97 51.24 10.38
C LEU A 12 15.51 52.69 10.37
N HIS A 13 14.64 53.70 10.28
CA HIS A 13 15.08 55.10 10.30
C HIS A 13 15.25 55.67 11.71
N ASN A 14 14.42 55.27 12.67
CA ASN A 14 14.43 55.85 14.02
C ASN A 14 15.38 55.13 15.02
N ALA A 15 15.79 53.89 14.76
CA ALA A 15 16.65 53.13 15.67
C ALA A 15 18.18 53.31 15.43
N PHE A 16 18.58 53.94 14.32
CA PHE A 16 19.98 53.89 13.85
C PHE A 16 20.57 55.28 13.57
N GLY A 17 20.61 56.11 14.61
CA GLY A 17 21.42 57.32 14.65
C GLY A 17 22.84 57.03 15.16
N GLY A 18 23.70 56.41 14.36
CA GLY A 18 25.12 56.27 14.72
C GLY A 18 25.94 55.33 13.84
N SER A 19 26.96 55.88 13.18
CA SER A 19 28.11 55.21 12.53
C SER A 19 27.78 54.10 11.51
N LYS A 20 27.67 54.50 10.24
CA LYS A 20 27.46 53.68 9.05
C LYS A 20 28.53 52.59 8.86
N ASP A 21 28.15 51.33 9.05
CA ASP A 21 28.88 50.20 8.50
C ASP A 21 28.30 49.83 7.13
N LYS A 22 28.91 50.37 6.07
CA LYS A 22 28.41 50.30 4.68
C LYS A 22 28.31 48.87 4.14
N ASP A 23 29.03 47.93 4.73
CA ASP A 23 29.07 46.54 4.27
C ASP A 23 27.89 45.72 4.82
N TYR A 24 27.41 46.04 6.03
CA TYR A 24 26.20 45.45 6.60
C TYR A 24 24.93 45.94 5.88
N GLU A 25 24.82 47.26 5.64
CA GLU A 25 23.72 47.82 4.85
C GLU A 25 23.68 47.21 3.43
N ARG A 26 24.84 46.97 2.81
CA ARG A 26 24.93 46.28 1.52
C ARG A 26 24.49 44.82 1.57
N ALA A 27 24.86 44.08 2.61
CA ALA A 27 24.47 42.67 2.75
C ALA A 27 22.96 42.51 2.95
N VAL A 28 22.37 43.33 3.83
CA VAL A 28 20.92 43.33 4.07
C VAL A 28 20.14 43.82 2.85
N THR A 29 20.62 44.86 2.16
CA THR A 29 20.01 45.33 0.91
C THR A 29 20.07 44.26 -0.17
N ARG A 30 21.19 43.53 -0.29
CA ARG A 30 21.32 42.40 -1.22
C ARG A 30 20.37 41.25 -0.90
N MET A 31 20.20 40.88 0.37
CA MET A 31 19.23 39.86 0.79
C MET A 31 17.79 40.29 0.51
N VAL A 32 17.42 41.53 0.87
CA VAL A 32 16.07 42.06 0.61
C VAL A 32 15.80 42.19 -0.89
N ASP A 33 16.81 42.60 -1.68
CA ASP A 33 16.71 42.65 -3.13
C ASP A 33 16.64 41.26 -3.77
N ALA A 34 17.33 40.24 -3.22
CA ALA A 34 17.20 38.85 -3.66
C ALA A 34 15.77 38.32 -3.44
N ILE A 35 15.21 38.51 -2.25
CA ILE A 35 13.83 38.13 -1.91
C ILE A 35 12.81 38.89 -2.78
N LYS A 36 13.02 40.19 -3.02
CA LYS A 36 12.19 40.99 -3.92
C LYS A 36 12.29 40.49 -5.37
N ARG A 37 13.49 40.18 -5.86
CA ARG A 37 13.71 39.63 -7.21
C ARG A 37 12.98 38.30 -7.38
N GLN A 38 13.08 37.38 -6.43
CA GLN A 38 12.38 36.08 -6.48
C GLN A 38 10.85 36.22 -6.54
N ARG A 39 10.25 37.02 -5.64
CA ARG A 39 8.80 37.28 -5.70
C ARG A 39 8.38 37.94 -7.01
N THR A 40 9.25 38.79 -7.57
CA THR A 40 8.99 39.45 -8.86
C THR A 40 9.09 38.45 -10.01
N LEU A 41 10.04 37.51 -9.98
CA LEU A 41 10.21 36.45 -10.98
C LEU A 41 9.03 35.47 -10.97
N TYR A 42 8.60 34.99 -9.79
CA TYR A 42 7.42 34.13 -9.67
C TYR A 42 6.15 34.78 -10.23
N ASN A 43 5.88 36.02 -9.81
CA ASN A 43 4.71 36.75 -10.29
C ASN A 43 4.79 37.02 -11.80
N LYS A 44 6.01 37.18 -12.33
CA LYS A 44 6.25 37.36 -13.75
C LYS A 44 5.97 36.06 -14.52
N GLU A 45 6.55 34.92 -14.14
CA GLU A 45 6.33 33.64 -14.86
C GLU A 45 4.86 33.19 -14.83
N ILE A 46 4.16 33.35 -13.69
CA ILE A 46 2.72 33.07 -13.62
C ILE A 46 1.91 34.03 -14.49
N LYS A 47 2.30 35.30 -14.56
CA LYS A 47 1.66 36.29 -15.43
C LYS A 47 1.92 35.95 -16.91
N ASP A 48 3.16 35.59 -17.26
CA ASP A 48 3.57 35.23 -18.60
C ASP A 48 2.81 33.98 -19.08
N TRP A 49 2.66 32.95 -18.22
CA TRP A 49 1.81 31.79 -18.50
C TRP A 49 0.33 32.18 -18.70
N LYS A 50 -0.24 33.02 -17.82
CA LYS A 50 -1.63 33.47 -17.97
C LYS A 50 -1.85 34.24 -19.26
N LEU A 51 -0.89 35.07 -19.66
CA LEU A 51 -0.91 35.79 -20.93
C LEU A 51 -0.79 34.84 -22.12
N ALA A 52 0.14 33.88 -22.07
CA ALA A 52 0.31 32.86 -23.10
C ALA A 52 -0.97 32.02 -23.28
N LYS A 53 -1.61 31.62 -22.17
CA LYS A 53 -2.90 30.93 -22.18
C LYS A 53 -3.99 31.80 -22.78
N ALA A 54 -4.07 33.07 -22.40
CA ALA A 54 -5.07 34.01 -22.94
C ALA A 54 -4.90 34.22 -24.46
N ALA A 55 -3.66 34.35 -24.93
CA ALA A 55 -3.35 34.46 -26.36
C ALA A 55 -3.67 33.17 -27.13
N ALA A 56 -3.49 32.01 -26.51
CA ALA A 56 -3.79 30.72 -27.12
C ALA A 56 -5.30 30.48 -27.31
N ILE A 57 -6.14 31.05 -26.43
CA ILE A 57 -7.62 30.90 -26.46
C ILE A 57 -8.33 32.12 -27.04
N ASP A 58 -7.58 33.06 -27.63
CA ASP A 58 -8.16 34.27 -28.21
C ASP A 58 -9.16 33.90 -29.33
N PRO A 59 -10.43 34.33 -29.25
CA PRO A 59 -11.43 33.94 -30.26
C PRO A 59 -11.20 34.54 -31.65
N MET A 60 -10.41 35.61 -31.77
CA MET A 60 -10.18 36.30 -33.04
C MET A 60 -8.84 35.94 -33.66
N LEU A 61 -7.78 35.86 -32.86
CA LEU A 61 -6.42 35.57 -33.35
C LEU A 61 -5.66 34.64 -32.38
N PRO A 62 -5.99 33.34 -32.33
CA PRO A 62 -5.33 32.41 -31.44
C PRO A 62 -3.85 32.24 -31.81
N ARG A 63 -2.97 32.44 -30.83
CA ARG A 63 -1.51 32.28 -30.99
C ARG A 63 -0.93 31.44 -29.86
N ARG A 64 -0.38 30.28 -30.23
CA ARG A 64 0.08 29.26 -29.28
C ARG A 64 1.57 29.23 -29.01
N LYS A 65 2.40 29.91 -29.81
CA LYS A 65 3.86 29.85 -29.66
C LYS A 65 4.34 30.01 -28.21
N MET A 66 3.93 31.08 -27.55
CA MET A 66 4.33 31.34 -26.16
C MET A 66 3.92 30.23 -25.20
N LEU A 67 2.75 29.60 -25.43
CA LEU A 67 2.27 28.52 -24.58
C LEU A 67 3.01 27.20 -24.88
N ILE A 68 3.30 26.91 -26.15
CA ILE A 68 4.07 25.74 -26.56
C ILE A 68 5.51 25.82 -26.02
N ASP A 69 6.17 26.97 -26.14
CA ASP A 69 7.53 27.18 -25.61
C ASP A 69 7.56 26.85 -24.09
N ILE A 70 6.54 27.28 -23.33
CA ILE A 70 6.42 26.95 -21.89
C ILE A 70 6.16 25.46 -21.66
N MET A 71 5.29 24.83 -22.46
CA MET A 71 5.00 23.40 -22.33
C MET A 71 6.22 22.52 -22.66
N GLU A 72 7.04 22.92 -23.63
CA GLU A 72 8.30 22.24 -23.94
C GLU A 72 9.28 22.35 -22.76
N GLU A 73 9.43 23.53 -22.15
CA GLU A 73 10.26 23.71 -20.94
C GLU A 73 9.75 22.87 -19.75
N VAL A 74 8.44 22.70 -19.62
CA VAL A 74 7.84 21.83 -18.59
C VAL A 74 8.16 20.36 -18.85
N LEU A 75 8.16 19.95 -20.12
CA LEU A 75 8.48 18.58 -20.50
C LEU A 75 9.96 18.24 -20.29
N ASP A 76 10.85 19.23 -20.25
CA ASP A 76 12.27 19.05 -19.90
C ASP A 76 12.50 18.72 -18.41
N ASP A 77 11.48 18.88 -17.54
CA ASP A 77 11.57 18.44 -16.15
C ASP A 77 11.67 16.89 -16.07
N PRO A 78 12.73 16.32 -15.46
CA PRO A 78 12.94 14.87 -15.47
C PRO A 78 11.80 14.05 -14.85
N PHE A 79 11.07 14.62 -13.88
CA PHE A 79 9.95 13.93 -13.22
C PHE A 79 8.73 13.87 -14.13
N ILE A 80 8.42 14.98 -14.82
CA ILE A 80 7.32 15.06 -15.78
C ILE A 80 7.64 14.22 -17.02
N TYR A 81 8.86 14.34 -17.55
CA TYR A 81 9.34 13.56 -18.69
C TYR A 81 9.25 12.06 -18.43
N GLY A 82 9.79 11.59 -17.29
CA GLY A 82 9.83 10.16 -16.98
C GLY A 82 8.45 9.51 -16.91
N ARG A 83 7.46 10.21 -16.34
CA ARG A 83 6.07 9.73 -16.26
C ARG A 83 5.37 9.77 -17.62
N SER A 84 5.53 10.88 -18.34
CA SER A 84 4.95 11.06 -19.66
C SER A 84 5.45 9.98 -20.64
N GLU A 85 6.74 9.66 -20.61
CA GLU A 85 7.33 8.61 -21.44
C GLU A 85 6.89 7.21 -20.98
N THR A 86 6.79 6.96 -19.66
CA THR A 86 6.32 5.66 -19.14
C THR A 86 4.90 5.35 -19.60
N ARG A 87 3.97 6.33 -19.55
CA ARG A 87 2.61 6.18 -20.07
C ARG A 87 2.60 5.85 -21.56
N LYS A 88 3.43 6.55 -22.36
CA LYS A 88 3.60 6.27 -23.80
C LYS A 88 4.17 4.88 -24.08
N LEU A 89 5.09 4.39 -23.25
CA LEU A 89 5.71 3.08 -23.43
C LEU A 89 4.74 1.92 -23.20
N ARG A 90 3.73 2.08 -22.33
CA ARG A 90 2.73 1.02 -22.09
C ARG A 90 1.94 0.66 -23.35
N VAL A 91 1.56 1.67 -24.12
CA VAL A 91 0.79 1.51 -25.36
C VAL A 91 1.71 1.21 -26.56
N SER A 92 2.79 1.99 -26.74
CA SER A 92 3.66 1.85 -27.92
C SER A 92 4.51 0.58 -27.97
N ASN A 93 4.52 -0.22 -26.90
CA ASN A 93 5.19 -1.52 -26.86
C ASN A 93 4.24 -2.70 -27.13
N LYS A 94 2.94 -2.45 -27.30
CA LYS A 94 1.99 -3.48 -27.76
C LYS A 94 2.12 -3.68 -29.27
N SER A 95 1.94 -4.92 -29.72
CA SER A 95 1.89 -5.28 -31.13
C SER A 95 0.47 -5.07 -31.67
N VAL A 96 0.38 -4.72 -32.95
CA VAL A 96 -0.88 -4.58 -33.67
C VAL A 96 -0.96 -5.62 -34.79
N ALA A 97 -2.19 -6.01 -35.12
CA ALA A 97 -2.51 -6.88 -36.25
C ALA A 97 -3.68 -6.30 -37.05
N ILE A 98 -3.67 -6.53 -38.36
CA ILE A 98 -4.79 -6.23 -39.25
C ILE A 98 -5.62 -7.51 -39.39
N VAL A 99 -6.91 -7.41 -39.11
CA VAL A 99 -7.89 -8.46 -39.34
C VAL A 99 -8.80 -8.11 -40.51
N ASP A 100 -9.17 -9.13 -41.27
CA ASP A 100 -10.11 -9.02 -42.37
C ASP A 100 -11.58 -9.09 -41.90
N LYS A 101 -12.51 -9.11 -42.86
CA LYS A 101 -13.95 -9.20 -42.61
C LYS A 101 -14.37 -10.46 -41.85
N ASP A 102 -13.62 -11.56 -42.01
CA ASP A 102 -13.91 -12.85 -41.39
C ASP A 102 -13.25 -12.96 -40.00
N GLY A 103 -12.49 -11.95 -39.59
CA GLY A 103 -11.78 -11.88 -38.31
C GLY A 103 -10.41 -12.57 -38.33
N GLU A 104 -9.94 -12.98 -39.51
CA GLU A 104 -8.66 -13.66 -39.66
C GLU A 104 -7.51 -12.64 -39.79
N VAL A 105 -6.38 -12.94 -39.15
CA VAL A 105 -5.21 -12.05 -39.14
C VAL A 105 -4.50 -12.11 -40.49
N ASN A 106 -4.39 -10.96 -41.16
CA ASN A 106 -3.65 -10.84 -42.41
C ASN A 106 -2.19 -10.47 -42.13
N GLU A 107 -1.29 -11.45 -42.18
CA GLU A 107 0.14 -11.26 -41.89
C GLU A 107 0.83 -10.29 -42.87
N GLU A 108 0.47 -10.32 -44.15
CA GLU A 108 1.10 -9.47 -45.17
C GLU A 108 0.78 -7.98 -44.94
N LYS A 109 -0.50 -7.66 -44.71
CA LYS A 109 -0.95 -6.30 -44.38
C LYS A 109 -0.39 -5.83 -43.04
N THR A 110 -0.35 -6.72 -42.06
CA THR A 110 0.24 -6.44 -40.73
C THR A 110 1.72 -6.05 -40.83
N ARG A 111 2.49 -6.72 -41.70
CA ARG A 111 3.92 -6.40 -41.91
C ARG A 111 4.16 -4.99 -42.48
N LEU A 112 3.18 -4.41 -43.17
CA LEU A 112 3.30 -3.04 -43.72
C LEU A 112 3.29 -1.96 -42.62
N ILE A 113 2.56 -2.21 -41.53
CA ILE A 113 2.46 -1.30 -40.38
C ILE A 113 3.43 -1.64 -39.26
N GLN A 114 3.94 -2.87 -39.14
CA GLN A 114 4.97 -3.25 -38.15
C GLN A 114 6.36 -2.68 -38.49
N LYS A 115 6.47 -1.36 -38.53
CA LYS A 115 7.68 -0.59 -38.85
C LYS A 115 7.87 0.55 -37.85
N LEU A 116 9.09 1.10 -37.79
CA LEU A 116 9.44 2.18 -36.85
C LEU A 116 8.55 3.43 -36.99
N TRP A 117 8.15 3.78 -38.22
CA TRP A 117 7.31 4.95 -38.46
C TRP A 117 5.93 4.82 -37.79
N PHE A 118 5.37 3.62 -37.72
CA PHE A 118 4.08 3.35 -37.08
C PHE A 118 4.20 3.38 -35.55
N LYS A 119 5.30 2.86 -35.00
CA LYS A 119 5.59 3.05 -33.56
C LYS A 119 5.69 4.54 -33.20
N ASN A 120 6.30 5.35 -34.07
CA ASN A 120 6.34 6.80 -33.89
C ASN A 120 4.96 7.44 -34.03
N LEU A 121 4.10 6.95 -34.93
CA LEU A 121 2.71 7.40 -35.07
C LEU A 121 1.95 7.24 -33.74
N ILE A 122 2.04 6.08 -33.09
CA ILE A 122 1.42 5.84 -31.79
C ILE A 122 1.95 6.83 -30.76
N LYS A 123 3.27 7.03 -30.69
CA LYS A 123 3.88 7.99 -29.75
C LYS A 123 3.41 9.42 -29.99
N TYR A 124 3.36 9.88 -31.25
CA TYR A 124 2.91 11.23 -31.60
C TYR A 124 1.41 11.42 -31.36
N THR A 125 0.61 10.37 -31.53
CA THR A 125 -0.81 10.37 -31.19
C THR A 125 -0.99 10.56 -29.68
N LEU A 126 -0.23 9.85 -28.86
CA LEU A 126 -0.26 10.04 -27.39
C LEU A 126 0.31 11.40 -26.97
N ASP A 127 1.29 11.95 -27.68
CA ASP A 127 1.79 13.30 -27.42
C ASP A 127 0.69 14.37 -27.59
N SER A 128 -0.34 14.12 -28.42
CA SER A 128 -1.49 15.01 -28.55
C SER A 128 -2.27 15.18 -27.25
N ILE A 129 -2.25 14.21 -26.33
CA ILE A 129 -2.92 14.33 -25.02
C ILE A 129 -2.23 15.40 -24.17
N TYR A 130 -0.90 15.48 -24.26
CA TYR A 130 -0.09 16.45 -23.50
C TYR A 130 -0.21 17.88 -24.03
N PHE A 131 -0.24 18.04 -25.36
CA PHE A 131 -0.25 19.34 -26.04
C PHE A 131 -1.61 19.74 -26.64
N SER A 132 -2.66 18.92 -26.49
CA SER A 132 -3.99 19.00 -27.12
C SER A 132 -4.08 18.63 -28.61
N TYR A 133 -2.99 18.73 -29.37
CA TYR A 133 -3.01 18.36 -30.79
C TYR A 133 -1.64 17.94 -31.29
N THR A 134 -1.62 17.22 -32.41
CA THR A 134 -0.41 16.92 -33.18
C THR A 134 -0.77 16.74 -34.65
N LEU A 135 0.03 17.33 -35.56
CA LEU A 135 -0.13 17.18 -37.00
C LEU A 135 1.06 16.40 -37.56
N MET A 136 0.80 15.22 -38.07
CA MET A 136 1.79 14.27 -38.59
C MET A 136 1.87 14.34 -40.11
N TYR A 137 3.05 14.07 -40.66
CA TYR A 137 3.27 13.96 -42.10
C TYR A 137 4.42 12.98 -42.43
N PRO A 138 4.39 12.32 -43.59
CA PRO A 138 5.47 11.47 -44.04
C PRO A 138 6.65 12.35 -44.48
N LYS A 139 7.76 12.25 -43.74
CA LYS A 139 8.98 13.00 -44.03
C LYS A 139 9.78 12.37 -45.17
N GLU A 140 9.77 11.05 -45.26
CA GLU A 140 10.44 10.29 -46.32
C GLU A 140 9.55 9.12 -46.75
N LEU A 141 9.46 8.91 -48.06
CA LEU A 141 8.81 7.77 -48.69
C LEU A 141 9.87 6.81 -49.24
N ASP A 142 9.55 5.52 -49.33
CA ASP A 142 10.37 4.51 -49.98
C ASP A 142 10.15 4.47 -51.51
N GLU A 143 10.92 3.63 -52.20
CA GLU A 143 10.86 3.46 -53.67
C GLU A 143 9.49 2.99 -54.17
N ASN A 144 8.68 2.38 -53.29
CA ASN A 144 7.33 1.91 -53.58
C ASN A 144 6.25 2.92 -53.20
N GLY A 145 6.64 4.14 -52.77
CA GLY A 145 5.71 5.19 -52.33
C GLY A 145 5.13 4.99 -50.93
N LEU A 146 5.64 4.03 -50.14
CA LEU A 146 5.20 3.77 -48.77
C LEU A 146 5.99 4.63 -47.78
N ILE A 147 5.45 4.82 -46.58
CA ILE A 147 6.08 5.65 -45.54
C ILE A 147 7.34 4.94 -45.02
N LYS A 148 8.48 5.60 -45.18
CA LYS A 148 9.75 5.20 -44.56
C LYS A 148 9.94 5.87 -43.21
N LYS A 149 9.64 7.17 -43.12
CA LYS A 149 9.80 7.98 -41.90
C LYS A 149 8.63 8.92 -41.72
N LEU A 150 7.99 8.83 -40.56
CA LEU A 150 6.95 9.76 -40.12
C LEU A 150 7.56 10.83 -39.20
N SER A 151 7.10 12.06 -39.32
CA SER A 151 7.43 13.18 -38.44
C SER A 151 6.14 13.95 -38.10
N PHE A 152 6.24 14.91 -37.18
CA PHE A 152 5.16 15.88 -36.94
C PHE A 152 5.65 17.30 -37.24
N VAL A 153 4.70 18.18 -37.53
CA VAL A 153 4.94 19.62 -37.70
C VAL A 153 5.06 20.27 -36.33
N TYR A 154 6.06 21.13 -36.14
CA TYR A 154 6.26 21.85 -34.89
C TYR A 154 4.97 22.54 -34.43
N ARG A 155 4.60 22.33 -33.17
CA ARG A 155 3.25 22.65 -32.66
C ARG A 155 2.99 24.15 -32.60
N ASP A 156 4.03 24.97 -32.52
CA ASP A 156 3.95 26.43 -32.52
C ASP A 156 3.60 27.02 -33.90
N HIS A 157 3.69 26.23 -34.97
CA HIS A 157 3.31 26.64 -36.33
C HIS A 157 1.85 26.28 -36.67
N ILE A 158 1.13 25.58 -35.79
CA ILE A 158 -0.21 25.09 -36.06
C ILE A 158 -1.22 25.92 -35.27
N VAL A 159 -2.28 26.35 -35.93
CA VAL A 159 -3.44 26.99 -35.31
C VAL A 159 -4.66 26.07 -35.41
N PRO A 160 -4.91 25.22 -34.38
CA PRO A 160 -6.03 24.28 -34.33
C PRO A 160 -7.41 24.86 -34.65
N GLU A 161 -7.76 26.04 -34.12
CA GLU A 161 -9.11 26.62 -34.26
C GLU A 161 -9.46 26.99 -35.70
N THR A 162 -8.46 27.46 -36.46
CA THR A 162 -8.63 27.87 -37.86
C THR A 162 -8.12 26.81 -38.83
N THR A 163 -7.55 25.70 -38.35
CA THR A 163 -6.92 24.62 -39.14
C THR A 163 -5.82 25.11 -40.08
N GLU A 164 -5.10 26.15 -39.65
CA GLU A 164 -4.03 26.79 -40.43
C GLU A 164 -2.64 26.29 -40.01
N LEU A 165 -1.78 26.09 -41.02
CA LEU A 165 -0.36 25.88 -40.88
C LEU A 165 0.40 27.16 -41.26
N LEU A 166 1.09 27.76 -40.30
CA LEU A 166 1.89 28.96 -40.47
C LEU A 166 3.32 28.58 -40.91
N ILE A 167 3.90 29.35 -41.85
CA ILE A 167 5.31 29.17 -42.23
C ILE A 167 6.23 29.69 -41.13
N ASN A 168 5.91 30.85 -40.56
CA ASN A 168 6.50 31.34 -39.33
C ASN A 168 5.41 31.44 -38.24
N PRO A 169 5.71 31.14 -36.97
CA PRO A 169 4.72 31.17 -35.89
C PRO A 169 4.04 32.52 -35.63
N TYR A 170 4.62 33.60 -36.16
CA TYR A 170 4.13 34.97 -36.03
C TYR A 170 3.33 35.45 -37.24
N ASP A 171 3.24 34.66 -38.31
CA ASP A 171 2.49 35.02 -39.50
C ASP A 171 0.99 35.15 -39.16
N LEU A 172 0.29 36.06 -39.86
CA LEU A 172 -1.14 36.32 -39.60
C LEU A 172 -2.06 35.27 -40.23
N GLN A 173 -1.64 34.68 -41.34
CA GLN A 173 -2.40 33.70 -42.12
C GLN A 173 -1.51 32.51 -42.47
N GLY A 174 -2.11 31.33 -42.57
CA GLY A 174 -1.43 30.11 -42.95
C GLY A 174 -2.10 29.40 -44.12
N GLU A 175 -1.54 28.25 -44.50
CA GLU A 175 -2.20 27.35 -45.44
C GLU A 175 -3.10 26.39 -44.67
N ASN A 176 -4.33 26.18 -45.13
CA ASN A 176 -5.23 25.23 -44.49
C ASN A 176 -4.74 23.80 -44.73
N PHE A 177 -4.56 23.02 -43.66
CA PHE A 177 -4.08 21.63 -43.78
C PHE A 177 -5.20 20.60 -43.87
N THR A 178 -6.45 20.97 -43.56
CA THR A 178 -7.63 20.09 -43.68
C THR A 178 -8.28 20.12 -45.06
N GLU A 179 -7.92 21.12 -45.87
CA GLU A 179 -8.41 21.33 -47.23
C GLU A 179 -7.23 21.43 -48.23
N GLY A 180 -7.51 21.30 -49.52
CA GLY A 180 -6.50 21.45 -50.57
C GLY A 180 -5.47 20.31 -50.65
N ASN A 181 -4.25 20.64 -51.08
CA ASN A 181 -3.21 19.65 -51.39
C ASN A 181 -2.58 19.03 -50.14
N LEU A 182 -2.55 19.78 -49.02
CA LEU A 182 -1.95 19.33 -47.77
C LEU A 182 -2.74 18.19 -47.12
N LYS A 183 -4.07 18.21 -47.22
CA LYS A 183 -4.98 17.19 -46.66
C LYS A 183 -4.54 15.76 -46.97
N LYS A 184 -4.05 15.51 -48.19
CA LYS A 184 -3.59 14.18 -48.61
C LYS A 184 -2.40 13.69 -47.78
N TRP A 185 -1.52 14.60 -47.37
CA TRP A 185 -0.23 14.30 -46.74
C TRP A 185 -0.22 14.49 -45.23
N THR A 186 -1.24 15.13 -44.66
CA THR A 186 -1.31 15.45 -43.25
C THR A 186 -2.29 14.54 -42.53
N LEU A 187 -1.89 14.08 -41.34
CA LEU A 187 -2.71 13.31 -40.43
C LEU A 187 -2.83 14.08 -39.11
N TRP A 188 -4.05 14.47 -38.73
CA TRP A 188 -4.31 15.39 -37.65
C TRP A 188 -4.97 14.70 -36.47
N VAL A 189 -4.42 14.90 -35.26
CA VAL A 189 -5.04 14.50 -33.99
C VAL A 189 -5.35 15.75 -33.21
N HIS A 190 -6.60 15.90 -32.76
CA HIS A 190 -7.05 17.04 -31.98
C HIS A 190 -8.03 16.69 -30.89
N HIS A 191 -7.80 17.27 -29.71
CA HIS A 191 -8.70 17.21 -28.56
C HIS A 191 -9.47 18.52 -28.46
N GLU A 192 -10.71 18.51 -28.93
CA GLU A 192 -11.59 19.69 -28.89
C GLU A 192 -11.74 20.24 -27.46
N HIS A 193 -11.78 21.57 -27.33
CA HIS A 193 -11.90 22.29 -26.06
C HIS A 193 -10.80 22.00 -25.01
N SER A 194 -9.73 21.28 -25.36
CA SER A 194 -8.59 21.01 -24.50
C SER A 194 -7.41 21.92 -24.84
N ILE A 195 -6.68 22.37 -23.80
CA ILE A 195 -5.42 23.13 -23.94
C ILE A 195 -4.22 22.23 -23.54
N GLY A 196 -4.44 20.91 -23.46
CA GLY A 196 -3.41 19.92 -23.17
C GLY A 196 -3.18 19.68 -21.67
N LEU A 197 -2.76 18.47 -21.34
CA LEU A 197 -2.46 18.06 -19.97
C LEU A 197 -1.29 18.86 -19.37
N LEU A 198 -0.27 19.21 -20.17
CA LEU A 198 0.88 19.99 -19.70
C LEU A 198 0.47 21.37 -19.20
N ASN A 199 -0.55 22.00 -19.77
CA ASN A 199 -1.05 23.29 -19.30
C ASN A 199 -1.53 23.23 -17.83
N LYS A 200 -2.10 22.09 -17.41
CA LYS A 200 -2.53 21.88 -16.01
C LYS A 200 -1.33 21.68 -15.09
N ALA A 201 -0.21 21.16 -15.59
CA ALA A 201 1.03 20.94 -14.84
C ALA A 201 1.85 22.22 -14.63
N ILE A 202 1.75 23.22 -15.53
CA ILE A 202 2.57 24.45 -15.50
C ILE A 202 2.63 25.13 -14.11
N PRO A 203 1.50 25.39 -13.41
CA PRO A 203 1.56 26.06 -12.11
C PRO A 203 2.35 25.27 -11.06
N LEU A 204 2.20 23.94 -11.03
CA LEU A 204 2.91 23.04 -10.11
C LEU A 204 4.40 22.96 -10.46
N TRP A 205 4.72 22.90 -11.75
CA TRP A 205 6.10 22.94 -12.24
C TRP A 205 6.80 24.26 -11.87
N ILE A 206 6.14 25.41 -12.06
CA ILE A 206 6.67 26.71 -11.59
C ILE A 206 6.94 26.64 -10.09
N PHE A 207 5.97 26.21 -9.27
CA PHE A 207 6.17 26.12 -7.82
C PHE A 207 7.35 25.22 -7.43
N LYS A 208 7.52 24.09 -8.11
CA LYS A 208 8.64 23.16 -7.91
C LYS A 208 9.97 23.78 -8.31
N LYS A 209 10.06 24.44 -9.47
CA LYS A 209 11.25 25.14 -9.97
C LYS A 209 11.73 26.21 -8.99
N HIS A 210 10.80 27.02 -8.47
CA HIS A 210 11.11 28.04 -7.45
C HIS A 210 11.57 27.43 -6.12
N SER A 211 10.99 26.31 -5.68
CA SER A 211 11.45 25.62 -4.47
C SER A 211 12.90 25.15 -4.60
N TRP A 212 13.30 24.63 -5.76
CA TRP A 212 14.69 24.25 -6.03
C TRP A 212 15.64 25.45 -6.00
N GLN A 213 15.29 26.54 -6.68
CA GLN A 213 16.11 27.76 -6.71
C GLN A 213 16.28 28.35 -5.30
N ASN A 214 15.20 28.43 -4.52
CA ASN A 214 15.25 28.94 -3.16
C ASN A 214 16.07 28.03 -2.24
N TRP A 215 16.03 26.73 -2.46
CA TRP A 215 16.80 25.78 -1.68
C TRP A 215 18.30 25.89 -2.00
N ASP A 216 18.67 26.00 -3.28
CA ASP A 216 20.05 26.26 -3.71
C ASP A 216 20.61 27.57 -3.12
N GLU A 217 19.85 28.67 -3.22
CA GLU A 217 20.25 29.94 -2.59
C GLU A 217 20.36 29.85 -1.07
N PHE A 218 19.48 29.08 -0.41
CA PHE A 218 19.56 28.83 1.02
C PHE A 218 20.83 28.03 1.37
N GLU A 219 21.17 27.01 0.59
CA GLU A 219 22.39 26.22 0.76
C GLU A 219 23.65 27.07 0.51
N GLU A 220 23.66 27.96 -0.48
CA GLU A 220 24.78 28.88 -0.68
C GLU A 220 24.98 29.84 0.50
N MET A 221 23.88 30.35 1.07
CA MET A 221 23.92 31.36 2.13
C MET A 221 24.17 30.77 3.52
N PHE A 222 23.69 29.55 3.80
CA PHE A 222 23.72 28.93 5.13
C PHE A 222 24.47 27.59 5.19
N GLY A 223 24.81 26.98 4.06
CA GLY A 223 25.49 25.69 4.00
C GLY A 223 26.95 25.72 4.42
N ILE A 224 27.61 26.89 4.34
CA ILE A 224 28.97 27.10 4.84
C ILE A 224 29.01 28.37 5.71
N PRO A 225 29.18 28.25 7.04
CA PRO A 225 29.19 29.41 7.91
C PRO A 225 30.38 30.33 7.64
N MET A 226 30.13 31.64 7.64
CA MET A 226 31.17 32.66 7.50
C MET A 226 32.13 32.59 8.70
N ARG A 227 33.44 32.65 8.45
CA ARG A 227 34.45 32.55 9.51
C ARG A 227 34.81 33.93 10.02
N THR A 228 34.68 34.14 11.32
CA THR A 228 34.96 35.42 11.95
C THR A 228 36.09 35.30 12.97
N ALA A 229 37.08 36.18 12.92
CA ALA A 229 38.09 36.30 13.98
C ALA A 229 37.98 37.65 14.69
N LYS A 230 37.94 37.63 16.02
CA LYS A 230 38.05 38.84 16.85
C LYS A 230 39.52 39.06 17.20
N VAL A 231 40.05 40.25 16.94
CA VAL A 231 41.45 40.58 17.21
C VAL A 231 41.53 41.85 18.07
N ALA A 232 42.02 41.69 19.30
CA ALA A 232 42.29 42.77 20.25
C ALA A 232 43.48 43.65 19.84
N SER A 233 44.44 43.07 19.11
CA SER A 233 45.70 43.72 18.76
C SER A 233 45.52 44.77 17.65
N THR A 234 46.09 45.95 17.86
CA THR A 234 46.13 47.03 16.87
C THR A 234 47.27 46.90 15.86
N ASP A 235 48.26 46.02 16.12
CA ASP A 235 49.46 45.84 15.29
C ASP A 235 49.12 45.34 13.86
N PRO A 236 49.53 46.07 12.79
CA PRO A 236 49.32 45.67 11.40
C PRO A 236 49.88 44.29 11.02
N ARG A 237 50.94 43.80 11.69
CA ARG A 237 51.56 42.50 11.37
C ARG A 237 50.66 41.35 11.80
N VAL A 238 50.15 41.42 13.03
CA VAL A 238 49.24 40.43 13.61
C VAL A 238 47.94 40.34 12.81
N LYS A 239 47.40 41.49 12.38
CA LYS A 239 46.20 41.55 11.52
C LYS A 239 46.40 40.84 10.18
N LYS A 240 47.58 41.01 9.56
CA LYS A 240 47.89 40.42 8.25
C LYS A 240 48.12 38.91 8.33
N GLU A 241 48.64 38.43 9.46
CA GLU A 241 48.81 37.01 9.73
C GLU A 241 47.45 36.32 9.98
N VAL A 242 46.57 36.95 10.75
CA VAL A 242 45.18 36.48 10.95
C VAL A 242 44.40 36.47 9.63
N ASP A 243 44.53 37.51 8.79
CA ASP A 243 43.89 37.54 7.46
C ASP A 243 44.40 36.41 6.56
N LYS A 244 45.70 36.08 6.64
CA LYS A 244 46.28 34.96 5.90
C LYS A 244 45.76 33.62 6.42
N TRP A 245 45.69 33.41 7.74
CA TRP A 245 45.14 32.20 8.34
C TRP A 245 43.66 31.99 7.99
N LEU A 246 42.85 33.05 8.04
CA LEU A 246 41.44 32.99 7.65
C LEU A 246 41.25 32.62 6.18
N LYS A 247 42.12 33.12 5.31
CA LYS A 247 42.13 32.81 3.88
C LYS A 247 42.61 31.38 3.59
N ASP A 248 43.60 30.88 4.33
CA ASP A 248 44.19 29.55 4.14
C ASP A 248 43.28 28.43 4.69
N LEU A 249 42.35 28.75 5.62
CA LEU A 249 41.41 27.79 6.23
C LEU A 249 40.28 27.31 5.28
N GLY A 250 40.14 27.85 4.07
CA GLY A 250 39.24 27.31 3.02
C GLY A 250 38.45 28.36 2.23
N SER A 251 37.43 27.90 1.48
CA SER A 251 36.72 28.68 0.45
C SER A 251 35.58 29.59 0.94
N ALA A 252 35.20 29.50 2.22
CA ALA A 252 34.12 30.31 2.81
C ALA A 252 34.48 31.80 2.88
N GLY A 253 33.47 32.68 2.93
CA GLY A 253 33.67 34.08 3.28
C GLY A 253 34.30 34.21 4.68
N TRP A 254 35.21 35.18 4.85
CA TRP A 254 35.87 35.45 6.13
C TRP A 254 35.87 36.94 6.46
N ALA A 255 35.85 37.25 7.76
CA ALA A 255 35.91 38.62 8.24
C ALA A 255 36.69 38.73 9.57
N ARG A 256 37.43 39.82 9.75
CA ARG A 256 38.20 40.12 10.96
C ARG A 256 37.60 41.33 11.66
N PHE A 257 37.24 41.18 12.94
CA PHE A 257 36.58 42.20 13.75
C PHE A 257 37.47 42.69 14.91
N PRO A 258 37.39 43.99 15.28
CA PRO A 258 37.96 44.49 16.53
C PRO A 258 37.24 43.90 17.75
N GLU A 259 37.94 43.84 18.87
CA GLU A 259 37.34 43.43 20.15
C GLU A 259 36.29 44.46 20.60
N GLY A 260 35.06 44.00 20.90
CA GLY A 260 33.90 44.84 21.19
C GLY A 260 32.82 44.90 20.10
N VAL A 261 33.07 44.31 18.92
CA VAL A 261 32.04 44.15 17.87
C VAL A 261 31.49 42.72 17.91
N GLU A 262 30.21 42.57 18.19
CA GLU A 262 29.47 41.31 18.07
C GLU A 262 28.67 41.30 16.78
N ILE A 263 28.83 40.25 15.97
CA ILE A 263 27.94 39.98 14.85
C ILE A 263 26.98 38.89 15.28
N ASP A 264 25.71 39.27 15.36
CA ASP A 264 24.59 38.35 15.52
C ASP A 264 24.04 38.03 14.13
N ILE A 265 24.57 36.98 13.49
CA ILE A 265 23.89 36.39 12.34
C ILE A 265 22.69 35.67 12.96
N LYS A 266 21.52 36.31 12.89
CA LYS A 266 20.26 35.68 13.27
C LYS A 266 19.96 34.55 12.29
N GLU A 267 20.60 33.41 12.51
CA GLU A 267 20.17 32.15 11.95
C GLU A 267 18.71 31.96 12.37
N SER A 268 17.87 31.58 11.41
CA SER A 268 16.50 31.20 11.76
C SER A 268 16.61 29.96 12.65
N ASN A 269 16.40 30.13 13.96
CA ASN A 269 16.47 29.08 14.98
C ASN A 269 15.49 27.90 14.73
N SER A 270 14.69 27.95 13.67
CA SER A 270 13.96 26.82 13.12
C SER A 270 14.92 25.88 12.38
N ARG A 271 15.38 24.83 13.06
CA ARG A 271 16.10 23.67 12.47
C ARG A 271 15.40 23.07 11.22
N ASP A 272 14.16 23.45 10.94
CA ASP A 272 13.33 22.99 9.82
C ASP A 272 13.25 23.93 8.60
N SER A 273 13.93 25.07 8.59
CA SER A 273 13.81 26.03 7.47
C SER A 273 14.16 25.43 6.10
N PHE A 274 15.11 24.48 6.06
CA PHE A 274 15.48 23.76 4.84
C PHE A 274 14.41 22.74 4.40
N ASN A 275 13.73 22.11 5.35
CA ASN A 275 12.69 21.11 5.07
C ASN A 275 11.47 21.72 4.40
N VAL A 276 11.13 22.99 4.67
CA VAL A 276 9.96 23.66 4.07
C VAL A 276 10.02 23.66 2.54
N PHE A 277 11.19 23.91 1.94
CA PHE A 277 11.35 23.90 0.48
C PHE A 277 11.23 22.49 -0.11
N ASN A 278 11.80 21.50 0.58
CA ASN A 278 11.73 20.10 0.17
C ASN A 278 10.31 19.53 0.30
N GLU A 279 9.60 19.83 1.38
CA GLU A 279 8.20 19.41 1.56
C GLU A 279 7.28 20.02 0.50
N LYS A 280 7.48 21.31 0.16
CA LYS A 280 6.75 21.91 -0.96
C LYS A 280 7.07 21.22 -2.30
N ARG A 281 8.34 20.86 -2.54
CA ARG A 281 8.74 20.11 -3.74
C ARG A 281 8.08 18.73 -3.78
N LYS A 282 8.04 17.99 -2.66
CA LYS A 282 7.37 16.69 -2.54
C LYS A 282 5.87 16.81 -2.83
N ALA A 283 5.19 17.75 -2.18
CA ALA A 283 3.77 18.01 -2.43
C ALA A 283 3.50 18.31 -3.91
N CYS A 284 4.33 19.13 -4.57
CA CYS A 284 4.19 19.38 -6.01
C CYS A 284 4.39 18.11 -6.85
N ASN A 285 5.34 17.24 -6.51
CA ASN A 285 5.56 15.97 -7.20
C ASN A 285 4.39 14.99 -6.99
N GLU A 286 3.78 14.95 -5.80
CA GLU A 286 2.61 14.12 -5.50
C GLU A 286 1.40 14.57 -6.33
N GLU A 287 1.14 15.88 -6.39
CA GLU A 287 0.06 16.43 -7.23
C GLU A 287 0.32 16.22 -8.74
N LEU A 288 1.57 16.36 -9.18
CA LEU A 288 1.96 16.02 -10.56
C LEU A 288 1.77 14.52 -10.84
N ALA A 289 2.09 13.63 -9.89
CA ALA A 289 1.86 12.20 -10.05
C ALA A 289 0.37 11.85 -10.15
N ASN A 290 -0.48 12.49 -9.33
CA ASN A 290 -1.93 12.39 -9.45
C ASN A 290 -2.40 12.83 -10.85
N LEU A 291 -1.85 13.92 -11.39
CA LEU A 291 -2.24 14.44 -12.71
C LEU A 291 -1.90 13.49 -13.87
N PHE A 292 -0.73 12.84 -13.85
CA PHE A 292 -0.25 12.01 -14.97
C PHE A 292 -0.61 10.53 -14.84
N ASP A 293 -0.53 9.97 -13.63
CA ASP A 293 -0.71 8.54 -13.33
C ASP A 293 -2.00 8.23 -12.55
N GLY A 294 -2.78 9.26 -12.20
CA GLY A 294 -4.02 9.12 -11.42
C GLY A 294 -3.82 8.78 -9.93
N ASN A 295 -2.56 8.66 -9.48
CA ASN A 295 -2.23 8.38 -8.08
C ASN A 295 -0.87 8.98 -7.67
N SER A 296 -0.76 9.34 -6.39
CA SER A 296 0.46 9.91 -5.80
C SER A 296 1.40 8.84 -5.24
N GLU A 297 0.95 7.59 -5.14
CA GLU A 297 1.67 6.52 -4.45
C GLU A 297 2.99 6.17 -5.14
N THR A 298 3.06 6.32 -6.47
CA THR A 298 4.31 6.23 -7.25
C THR A 298 5.34 7.33 -6.94
N ALA A 299 4.93 8.45 -6.32
CA ALA A 299 5.81 9.57 -5.96
C ALA A 299 6.25 9.55 -4.49
N LYS A 300 5.56 8.79 -3.64
CA LYS A 300 5.85 8.70 -2.20
C LYS A 300 6.91 7.63 -1.93
N ASP A 301 7.95 7.99 -1.20
CA ASP A 301 8.99 7.06 -0.75
C ASP A 301 8.59 6.35 0.56
N THR A 302 7.40 5.75 0.55
CA THR A 302 6.90 4.96 1.69
C THR A 302 7.17 3.48 1.41
N GLY A 303 7.67 2.71 2.41
CA GLY A 303 8.02 1.27 2.34
C GLY A 303 6.85 0.29 2.08
N SER A 304 5.83 0.82 1.43
CA SER A 304 4.48 0.38 1.10
C SER A 304 4.17 -0.69 0.08
N ARG A 305 5.15 -1.47 -0.40
CA ARG A 305 5.12 -1.95 -1.80
C ARG A 305 3.92 -2.79 -2.25
N ALA A 306 3.21 -3.49 -1.35
CA ALA A 306 2.12 -4.39 -1.72
C ALA A 306 0.78 -3.68 -2.01
N LYS A 307 0.22 -2.91 -1.07
CA LYS A 307 -1.06 -2.17 -1.25
C LYS A 307 -0.95 -1.06 -2.30
N THR A 308 0.22 -0.42 -2.35
CA THR A 308 0.56 0.58 -3.36
C THR A 308 0.58 -0.05 -4.77
N GLY A 309 1.00 -1.32 -4.92
CA GLY A 309 1.07 -2.00 -6.21
C GLY A 309 -0.28 -2.17 -6.90
N GLU A 310 -1.34 -2.54 -6.17
CA GLU A 310 -2.66 -2.76 -6.74
C GLU A 310 -3.35 -1.45 -7.16
N ILE A 311 -3.30 -0.41 -6.33
CA ILE A 311 -3.85 0.91 -6.68
C ILE A 311 -3.10 1.49 -7.88
N ILE A 312 -1.76 1.37 -7.90
CA ILE A 312 -0.94 1.79 -9.02
C ILE A 312 -1.34 1.01 -10.27
N ASN A 313 -1.35 -0.33 -10.21
CA ASN A 313 -1.65 -1.17 -11.37
C ASN A 313 -3.09 -0.95 -11.85
N GLY A 314 -4.07 -0.84 -10.95
CA GLY A 314 -5.47 -0.60 -11.28
C GLY A 314 -5.66 0.74 -11.99
N THR A 315 -5.18 1.83 -11.39
CA THR A 315 -5.32 3.18 -11.96
C THR A 315 -4.55 3.30 -13.28
N GLN A 316 -3.32 2.79 -13.33
CA GLN A 316 -2.52 2.80 -14.54
C GLN A 316 -3.12 1.94 -15.64
N LYS A 317 -3.73 0.80 -15.31
CA LYS A 317 -4.43 -0.06 -16.28
C LYS A 317 -5.63 0.65 -16.87
N LEU A 318 -6.43 1.35 -16.07
CA LEU A 318 -7.57 2.15 -16.56
C LEU A 318 -7.12 3.25 -17.53
N ILE A 319 -6.08 4.01 -17.16
CA ILE A 319 -5.51 5.04 -18.04
C ILE A 319 -4.96 4.41 -19.33
N THR A 320 -4.26 3.28 -19.20
CA THR A 320 -3.70 2.60 -20.36
C THR A 320 -4.80 2.05 -21.28
N MET A 321 -5.91 1.52 -20.72
CA MET A 321 -7.07 1.07 -21.49
C MET A 321 -7.74 2.21 -22.26
N ASP A 322 -7.89 3.38 -21.63
CA ASP A 322 -8.42 4.58 -22.28
C ASP A 322 -7.51 5.05 -23.42
N ASP A 323 -6.20 5.14 -23.17
CA ASP A 323 -5.19 5.49 -24.18
C ASP A 323 -5.16 4.48 -25.35
N GLU A 324 -5.26 3.19 -25.05
CA GLU A 324 -5.30 2.10 -26.03
C GLU A 324 -6.54 2.18 -26.92
N THR A 325 -7.69 2.47 -26.31
CA THR A 325 -8.97 2.62 -27.00
C THR A 325 -8.94 3.84 -27.92
N PHE A 326 -8.46 4.98 -27.40
CA PHE A 326 -8.27 6.21 -28.16
C PHE A 326 -7.35 6.00 -29.38
N VAL A 327 -6.17 5.40 -29.18
CA VAL A 327 -5.23 5.12 -30.27
C VAL A 327 -5.83 4.15 -31.27
N MET A 328 -6.58 3.13 -30.82
CA MET A 328 -7.18 2.16 -31.72
C MET A 328 -8.28 2.76 -32.60
N PHE A 329 -9.16 3.58 -32.01
CA PHE A 329 -10.18 4.31 -32.78
C PHE A 329 -9.53 5.25 -33.78
N PHE A 330 -8.51 6.01 -33.37
CA PHE A 330 -7.79 6.88 -34.29
C PHE A 330 -7.12 6.10 -35.44
N ILE A 331 -6.54 4.93 -35.16
CA ILE A 331 -5.95 4.10 -36.21
C ILE A 331 -7.02 3.63 -37.22
N ASN A 332 -8.15 3.14 -36.72
CA ASN A 332 -9.19 2.58 -37.58
C ASN A 332 -9.97 3.64 -38.35
N ASP A 333 -10.31 4.75 -37.71
CA ASP A 333 -11.20 5.78 -38.27
C ASP A 333 -10.43 6.80 -39.14
N ASP A 334 -9.17 7.10 -38.81
CA ASP A 334 -8.38 8.12 -39.51
C ASP A 334 -7.17 7.55 -40.25
N VAL A 335 -6.35 6.72 -39.58
CA VAL A 335 -5.06 6.26 -40.14
C VAL A 335 -5.26 5.27 -41.29
N LEU A 336 -6.11 4.25 -41.14
CA LEU A 336 -6.34 3.27 -42.21
C LEU A 336 -6.94 3.92 -43.47
N PRO A 337 -7.97 4.77 -43.39
CA PRO A 337 -8.44 5.54 -44.56
C PRO A 337 -7.35 6.44 -45.17
N TRP A 338 -6.53 7.08 -44.34
CA TRP A 338 -5.43 7.92 -44.82
C TRP A 338 -4.36 7.09 -45.56
N LEU A 339 -3.96 5.94 -45.04
CA LEU A 339 -3.02 5.03 -45.70
C LEU A 339 -3.56 4.49 -47.03
N ARG A 340 -4.87 4.19 -47.11
CA ARG A 340 -5.53 3.85 -48.39
C ARG A 340 -5.41 4.98 -49.41
N GLY A 341 -5.63 6.22 -48.98
CA GLY A 341 -5.44 7.41 -49.83
C GLY A 341 -3.99 7.63 -50.31
N LEU A 342 -3.01 7.10 -49.58
CA LEU A 342 -1.59 7.10 -49.95
C LEU A 342 -1.18 5.91 -50.83
N GLY A 343 -2.07 4.95 -51.07
CA GLY A 343 -1.84 3.79 -51.94
C GLY A 343 -1.43 2.51 -51.21
N TYR A 344 -1.64 2.41 -49.90
CA TYR A 344 -1.48 1.14 -49.19
C TYR A 344 -2.60 0.16 -49.57
N PRO A 345 -2.32 -1.15 -49.65
CA PRO A 345 -3.28 -2.19 -50.04
C PRO A 345 -4.18 -2.62 -48.86
N PHE A 346 -4.87 -1.66 -48.23
CA PHE A 346 -5.91 -1.97 -47.23
C PHE A 346 -7.30 -1.89 -47.85
N ASP A 347 -8.19 -2.78 -47.43
CA ASP A 347 -9.59 -2.84 -47.84
C ASP A 347 -10.47 -2.02 -46.88
N GLU A 348 -11.72 -1.72 -47.28
CA GLU A 348 -12.68 -0.98 -46.45
C GLU A 348 -13.09 -1.72 -45.16
N ASN A 349 -13.01 -3.05 -45.17
CA ASN A 349 -13.40 -3.88 -44.04
C ASN A 349 -12.21 -4.30 -43.16
N ASP A 350 -10.98 -3.91 -43.52
CA ASP A 350 -9.82 -4.20 -42.70
C ASP A 350 -9.90 -3.39 -41.40
N THR A 351 -9.69 -4.05 -40.27
CA THR A 351 -9.61 -3.38 -38.98
C THR A 351 -8.31 -3.71 -38.28
N CYS A 352 -7.73 -2.73 -37.61
CA CYS A 352 -6.58 -2.89 -36.73
C CYS A 352 -7.08 -3.31 -35.35
N ILE A 353 -6.41 -4.28 -34.74
CA ILE A 353 -6.63 -4.72 -33.37
C ILE A 353 -5.29 -4.87 -32.63
N TRP A 354 -5.32 -4.78 -31.30
CA TRP A 354 -4.18 -5.13 -30.47
C TRP A 354 -3.95 -6.65 -30.54
N ASN A 355 -2.71 -7.05 -30.80
CA ASN A 355 -2.33 -8.46 -30.85
C ASN A 355 -1.85 -8.92 -29.47
N ASP A 356 -2.79 -9.26 -28.59
CA ASP A 356 -2.49 -9.68 -27.21
C ASP A 356 -1.94 -11.13 -27.12
N ASN A 357 -1.81 -11.87 -28.24
CA ASN A 357 -1.34 -13.26 -28.24
C ASN A 357 0.16 -13.42 -27.91
N GLU A 358 0.95 -12.35 -28.01
CA GLU A 358 2.37 -12.36 -27.65
C GLU A 358 2.63 -11.59 -26.35
N LYS A 359 2.33 -12.22 -25.20
CA LYS A 359 3.06 -12.14 -23.91
C LYS A 359 2.34 -12.79 -22.72
N LEU A 360 1.53 -13.84 -22.93
CA LEU A 360 1.15 -14.68 -21.79
C LEU A 360 2.40 -15.40 -21.26
N THR A 361 2.68 -15.25 -19.97
CA THR A 361 3.77 -15.97 -19.33
C THR A 361 3.52 -17.47 -19.43
N PRO A 362 4.56 -18.33 -19.46
CA PRO A 362 4.38 -19.79 -19.50
C PRO A 362 3.43 -20.32 -18.41
N LYS A 363 3.37 -19.62 -17.27
CA LYS A 363 2.45 -19.90 -16.16
C LYS A 363 0.98 -19.66 -16.53
N GLU A 364 0.66 -18.54 -17.18
CA GLU A 364 -0.70 -18.22 -17.61
C GLU A 364 -1.17 -19.12 -18.75
N ARG A 365 -0.26 -19.50 -19.67
CA ARG A 365 -0.54 -20.48 -20.72
C ARG A 365 -0.81 -21.87 -20.15
N LEU A 366 -0.04 -22.29 -19.14
CA LEU A 366 -0.26 -23.56 -18.44
C LEU A 366 -1.63 -23.62 -17.75
N GLU A 367 -2.08 -22.51 -17.13
CA GLU A 367 -3.42 -22.42 -16.53
C GLU A 367 -4.53 -22.53 -17.57
N ILE A 368 -4.37 -21.93 -18.76
CA ILE A 368 -5.31 -22.10 -19.88
C ILE A 368 -5.36 -23.57 -20.31
N PHE A 369 -4.21 -24.24 -20.46
CA PHE A 369 -4.17 -25.66 -20.82
C PHE A 369 -4.80 -26.57 -19.77
N LYS A 370 -4.60 -26.28 -18.47
CA LYS A 370 -5.31 -26.98 -17.38
C LYS A 370 -6.82 -26.75 -17.47
N GLY A 371 -7.27 -25.52 -17.71
CA GLY A 371 -8.69 -25.18 -17.87
C GLY A 371 -9.34 -25.91 -19.05
N VAL A 372 -8.65 -26.01 -20.20
CA VAL A 372 -9.14 -26.76 -21.37
C VAL A 372 -9.24 -28.26 -21.09
N LYS A 373 -8.29 -28.82 -20.32
CA LYS A 373 -8.32 -30.21 -19.85
C LYS A 373 -9.48 -30.45 -18.87
N ASP A 374 -9.69 -29.54 -17.92
CA ASP A 374 -10.78 -29.60 -16.93
C ASP A 374 -12.17 -29.46 -17.59
N LEU A 375 -12.25 -28.73 -18.71
CA LEU A 375 -13.44 -28.65 -19.57
C LEU A 375 -13.67 -29.89 -20.43
N GLY A 376 -12.80 -30.91 -20.34
CA GLY A 376 -12.95 -32.21 -21.01
C GLY A 376 -12.43 -32.27 -22.45
N TYR A 377 -11.71 -31.24 -22.92
CA TYR A 377 -11.13 -31.22 -24.26
C TYR A 377 -9.68 -31.71 -24.25
N LYS A 378 -9.29 -32.45 -25.29
CA LYS A 378 -7.92 -32.96 -25.46
C LYS A 378 -7.12 -31.99 -26.31
N ILE A 379 -6.02 -31.48 -25.77
CA ILE A 379 -5.05 -30.65 -26.49
C ILE A 379 -4.04 -31.56 -27.19
N LYS A 380 -3.63 -31.20 -28.41
CA LYS A 380 -2.61 -31.94 -29.16
C LYS A 380 -1.24 -31.80 -28.50
N LYS A 381 -0.47 -32.89 -28.47
CA LYS A 381 0.87 -32.93 -27.85
C LYS A 381 1.82 -31.91 -28.48
N GLU A 382 1.78 -31.79 -29.81
CA GLU A 382 2.63 -30.87 -30.59
C GLU A 382 2.35 -29.39 -30.22
N GLN A 383 1.13 -29.10 -29.81
CA GLN A 383 0.69 -27.75 -29.46
C GLN A 383 1.21 -27.33 -28.07
N ILE A 384 1.30 -28.27 -27.12
CA ILE A 384 1.88 -28.04 -25.79
C ILE A 384 3.40 -27.88 -25.87
N GLU A 385 4.07 -28.72 -26.67
CA GLU A 385 5.53 -28.66 -26.86
C GLU A 385 5.96 -27.34 -27.51
N THR A 386 5.20 -26.88 -28.51
CA THR A 386 5.48 -25.62 -29.22
C THR A 386 5.21 -24.38 -28.37
N GLU A 387 4.13 -24.37 -27.58
CA GLU A 387 3.71 -23.17 -26.84
C GLU A 387 4.38 -23.01 -25.45
N LEU A 388 4.89 -24.10 -24.87
CA LEU A 388 5.59 -24.12 -23.57
C LEU A 388 7.11 -24.36 -23.67
N ASP A 389 7.63 -24.63 -24.87
CA ASP A 389 9.07 -24.87 -25.13
C ASP A 389 9.66 -26.01 -24.27
N VAL A 390 8.90 -27.10 -24.12
CA VAL A 390 9.27 -28.30 -23.35
C VAL A 390 9.06 -29.57 -24.18
N GLU A 391 10.04 -30.48 -24.15
CA GLU A 391 9.97 -31.77 -24.87
C GLU A 391 9.31 -32.84 -23.97
N ILE A 392 8.18 -33.43 -24.40
CA ILE A 392 7.43 -34.40 -23.59
C ILE A 392 7.89 -35.83 -23.93
N VAL A 393 8.66 -36.43 -23.01
CA VAL A 393 9.36 -37.72 -23.22
C VAL A 393 8.47 -38.96 -23.01
N GLY A 394 7.20 -38.82 -22.61
CA GLY A 394 6.23 -39.94 -22.56
C GLY A 394 5.02 -39.71 -21.64
N GLU A 395 3.97 -40.52 -21.79
CA GLU A 395 2.81 -40.56 -20.88
C GLU A 395 3.05 -41.59 -19.75
N VAL A 396 2.74 -41.22 -18.51
CA VAL A 396 2.73 -42.16 -17.39
C VAL A 396 1.46 -43.00 -17.51
N SER A 397 1.61 -44.29 -17.83
CA SER A 397 0.48 -45.22 -18.00
C SER A 397 -0.12 -45.62 -16.64
N ASP A 398 -1.39 -45.28 -16.43
CA ASP A 398 -2.20 -45.81 -15.32
C ASP A 398 -2.53 -47.30 -15.56
N GLY A 399 -2.25 -48.15 -14.58
CA GLY A 399 -2.55 -49.59 -14.59
C GLY A 399 -4.02 -49.91 -14.24
N GLU A 400 -4.54 -50.97 -14.86
CA GLU A 400 -5.90 -51.52 -14.72
C GLU A 400 -6.24 -52.14 -13.32
N PRO A 401 -7.54 -52.38 -13.01
CA PRO A 401 -8.11 -52.22 -11.65
C PRO A 401 -8.41 -53.54 -10.90
N PRO A 402 -8.70 -53.47 -9.57
CA PRO A 402 -9.57 -54.42 -8.89
C PRO A 402 -10.97 -53.85 -8.54
N GLN A 403 -11.98 -54.73 -8.54
CA GLN A 403 -13.41 -54.53 -8.29
C GLN A 403 -13.77 -54.38 -6.77
N PRO A 404 -15.00 -53.95 -6.41
CA PRO A 404 -15.23 -52.81 -5.50
C PRO A 404 -15.80 -53.16 -4.11
N ILE A 405 -15.61 -52.22 -3.16
CA ILE A 405 -16.57 -51.87 -2.08
C ILE A 405 -16.46 -50.33 -1.81
N PRO A 406 -17.49 -49.68 -1.22
CA PRO A 406 -18.25 -48.55 -1.75
C PRO A 406 -17.51 -47.19 -1.74
N GLN A 407 -17.65 -46.42 -2.82
CA GLN A 407 -17.11 -45.06 -2.95
C GLN A 407 -17.87 -44.07 -2.05
N ASN A 408 -17.19 -43.53 -1.03
CA ASN A 408 -17.43 -42.15 -0.63
C ASN A 408 -17.04 -41.25 -1.81
N ARG A 409 -18.01 -40.51 -2.33
CA ARG A 409 -17.79 -39.45 -3.32
C ARG A 409 -16.88 -38.39 -2.70
N TYR A 410 -15.65 -38.30 -3.21
CA TYR A 410 -14.93 -37.04 -3.20
C TYR A 410 -15.62 -36.11 -4.20
N ILE A 411 -16.35 -35.12 -3.68
CA ILE A 411 -16.75 -33.96 -4.47
C ILE A 411 -15.53 -33.05 -4.51
N ASN A 412 -15.04 -32.83 -5.72
CA ASN A 412 -14.01 -31.84 -6.00
C ASN A 412 -14.68 -30.45 -5.86
N PHE A 413 -14.42 -29.76 -4.74
CA PHE A 413 -14.84 -28.37 -4.54
C PHE A 413 -13.92 -27.46 -5.34
N ASN A 414 -14.12 -27.44 -6.66
CA ASN A 414 -13.57 -26.37 -7.48
C ASN A 414 -14.50 -25.16 -7.30
N THR A 415 -14.12 -24.25 -6.39
CA THR A 415 -14.84 -23.00 -6.13
C THR A 415 -14.73 -22.09 -7.35
N GLY A 416 -15.70 -22.22 -8.25
CA GLY A 416 -16.02 -21.24 -9.28
C GLY A 416 -16.51 -19.93 -8.65
N ARG A 417 -16.09 -18.83 -9.25
CA ARG A 417 -16.17 -17.44 -8.77
C ARG A 417 -17.58 -16.96 -8.41
N ALA A 418 -17.68 -16.32 -7.24
CA ALA A 418 -17.99 -14.90 -7.15
C ALA A 418 -17.09 -14.34 -6.03
N ALA A 419 -15.93 -13.77 -6.41
CA ALA A 419 -15.05 -13.12 -5.47
C ALA A 419 -15.61 -11.70 -5.22
N PRO A 420 -16.04 -11.35 -3.99
CA PRO A 420 -16.31 -9.97 -3.65
C PRO A 420 -15.00 -9.18 -3.80
N ALA A 421 -15.09 -7.97 -4.34
CA ALA A 421 -13.97 -7.07 -4.44
C ALA A 421 -13.34 -6.87 -3.05
N GLY A 422 -12.10 -7.33 -2.85
CA GLY A 422 -11.32 -7.04 -1.65
C GLY A 422 -10.76 -8.20 -0.85
N MET A 423 -10.97 -9.47 -1.22
CA MET A 423 -10.15 -10.54 -0.66
C MET A 423 -8.82 -10.62 -1.42
N ASN A 424 -7.72 -10.25 -0.77
CA ASN A 424 -6.39 -10.69 -1.18
C ASN A 424 -6.47 -12.20 -1.44
N ASP A 425 -5.88 -12.66 -2.54
CA ASP A 425 -5.66 -14.08 -2.82
C ASP A 425 -4.54 -14.62 -1.90
N SER A 426 -4.70 -14.40 -0.59
CA SER A 426 -3.82 -14.90 0.45
C SER A 426 -4.15 -16.37 0.65
N VAL A 427 -3.43 -17.20 -0.07
CA VAL A 427 -3.45 -18.65 0.10
C VAL A 427 -3.08 -18.95 1.56
N PHE A 428 -3.97 -19.62 2.29
CA PHE A 428 -3.61 -20.24 3.57
C PHE A 428 -2.48 -21.24 3.29
N HIS A 429 -1.27 -20.93 3.75
CA HIS A 429 -0.13 -21.82 3.56
C HIS A 429 -0.19 -22.89 4.64
N PHE A 430 -0.58 -24.09 4.24
CA PHE A 430 -0.39 -25.26 5.09
C PHE A 430 1.11 -25.42 5.37
N PRO A 431 1.52 -25.73 6.62
CA PRO A 431 2.89 -26.17 6.87
C PRO A 431 3.26 -27.32 5.90
N GLU A 432 4.45 -27.25 5.30
CA GLU A 432 4.92 -28.31 4.40
C GLU A 432 4.97 -29.65 5.18
N ASN A 433 4.38 -30.71 4.63
CA ASN A 433 4.32 -32.07 5.21
C ASN A 433 3.45 -32.31 6.48
N ILE A 434 2.22 -31.80 6.57
CA ILE A 434 1.27 -32.11 7.67
C ILE A 434 0.97 -33.61 7.83
N ARG A 435 1.06 -34.39 6.75
CA ARG A 435 0.73 -35.82 6.78
C ARG A 435 1.81 -36.68 7.39
N ASP A 436 3.03 -36.18 7.63
CA ASP A 436 4.09 -36.93 8.27
C ASP A 436 4.49 -36.28 9.60
N ILE A 437 4.69 -37.12 10.62
CA ILE A 437 5.05 -36.68 11.97
C ILE A 437 6.47 -36.11 11.90
N THR A 438 6.60 -34.83 12.23
CA THR A 438 7.89 -34.14 12.31
C THR A 438 8.74 -34.73 13.44
N PRO A 439 10.08 -34.56 13.41
CA PRO A 439 10.95 -35.01 14.51
C PRO A 439 10.58 -34.40 15.87
N ALA A 440 10.05 -33.17 15.89
CA ALA A 440 9.61 -32.50 17.10
C ALA A 440 8.30 -33.11 17.65
N GLU A 441 7.33 -33.38 16.78
CA GLU A 441 6.10 -34.08 17.15
C GLU A 441 6.39 -35.52 17.58
N GLU A 442 7.31 -36.22 16.91
CA GLU A 442 7.68 -37.58 17.32
C GLU A 442 8.32 -37.57 18.72
N LYS A 443 9.18 -36.59 19.02
CA LYS A 443 9.74 -36.40 20.36
C LYS A 443 8.64 -36.11 21.39
N PHE A 444 7.69 -35.24 21.06
CA PHE A 444 6.55 -34.92 21.92
C PHE A 444 5.67 -36.15 22.20
N LEU A 445 5.32 -36.93 21.17
CA LEU A 445 4.57 -38.17 21.32
C LEU A 445 5.31 -39.19 22.18
N ARG A 446 6.64 -39.29 22.06
CA ARG A 446 7.45 -40.18 22.92
C ARG A 446 7.37 -39.75 24.38
N GLN A 447 7.48 -38.44 24.65
CA GLN A 447 7.35 -37.91 26.01
C GLN A 447 5.97 -38.18 26.60
N LEU A 448 4.91 -38.01 25.80
CA LEU A 448 3.53 -38.31 26.18
C LEU A 448 3.33 -39.80 26.47
N TYR A 449 3.89 -40.68 25.64
CA TYR A 449 3.82 -42.13 25.79
C TYR A 449 4.59 -42.63 27.02
N GLU A 450 5.76 -42.04 27.30
CA GLU A 450 6.58 -42.37 28.48
C GLU A 450 5.96 -41.86 29.78
N ASN A 451 5.20 -40.76 29.73
CA ASN A 451 4.60 -40.12 30.89
C ASN A 451 3.11 -39.79 30.64
N PRO A 452 2.23 -40.81 30.54
CA PRO A 452 0.82 -40.60 30.24
C PRO A 452 0.13 -39.78 31.32
N GLY A 453 -0.65 -38.77 30.90
CA GLY A 453 -1.47 -37.95 31.79
C GLY A 453 -0.73 -36.90 32.63
N THR A 454 0.61 -36.82 32.54
CA THR A 454 1.38 -35.75 33.21
C THR A 454 1.55 -34.52 32.32
N ILE A 455 1.59 -34.72 31.01
CA ILE A 455 1.68 -33.65 30.01
C ILE A 455 0.26 -33.31 29.55
N ASN A 456 -0.18 -32.09 29.84
CA ASN A 456 -1.52 -31.59 29.51
C ASN A 456 -1.49 -30.42 28.50
N TRP A 457 -0.30 -29.96 28.10
CA TRP A 457 -0.11 -28.84 27.18
C TRP A 457 1.24 -28.90 26.47
N SER A 458 1.34 -28.27 25.29
CA SER A 458 2.60 -28.22 24.51
C SER A 458 2.74 -26.91 23.74
N TYR A 459 3.87 -26.22 23.92
CA TYR A 459 4.14 -24.94 23.27
C TYR A 459 4.30 -25.02 21.75
N ASN A 460 4.89 -26.10 21.24
CA ASN A 460 5.08 -26.26 19.80
C ASN A 460 3.74 -26.47 19.08
N GLU A 461 2.85 -27.25 19.69
CA GLU A 461 1.48 -27.50 19.21
C GLU A 461 0.64 -26.22 19.25
N PHE A 462 0.77 -25.46 20.34
CA PHE A 462 0.20 -24.12 20.46
C PHE A 462 0.65 -23.21 19.31
N LYS A 463 1.96 -23.02 19.09
CA LYS A 463 2.45 -22.12 18.03
C LYS A 463 2.02 -22.53 16.63
N ALA A 464 1.94 -23.83 16.35
CA ALA A 464 1.54 -24.35 15.05
C ALA A 464 0.11 -23.94 14.65
N SER A 465 -0.80 -23.86 15.63
CA SER A 465 -2.19 -23.45 15.40
C SER A 465 -2.46 -21.98 15.70
N HIS A 466 -1.73 -21.39 16.64
CA HIS A 466 -1.92 -20.01 17.10
C HIS A 466 -1.38 -18.96 16.13
N THR A 467 -0.18 -19.19 15.57
CA THR A 467 0.48 -18.21 14.69
C THR A 467 -0.38 -17.88 13.46
N PRO A 468 -0.94 -18.86 12.73
CA PRO A 468 -1.78 -18.57 11.56
C PRO A 468 -3.05 -17.78 11.90
N LEU A 469 -3.63 -17.98 13.09
CA LEU A 469 -4.83 -17.25 13.52
C LEU A 469 -4.52 -15.77 13.84
N LEU A 470 -3.37 -15.50 14.46
CA LEU A 470 -2.92 -14.10 14.66
C LEU A 470 -2.65 -13.39 13.33
N GLU A 471 -2.11 -14.10 12.34
CA GLU A 471 -1.90 -13.56 11.01
C GLU A 471 -3.24 -13.27 10.30
N ALA A 472 -4.24 -14.14 10.45
CA ALA A 472 -5.57 -13.96 9.87
C ALA A 472 -6.21 -12.63 10.27
N ILE A 473 -6.20 -12.31 11.57
CA ILE A 473 -6.82 -11.07 12.07
C ILE A 473 -6.05 -9.82 11.65
N LYS A 474 -4.70 -9.91 11.61
CA LYS A 474 -3.85 -8.80 11.14
C LYS A 474 -4.04 -8.55 9.64
N GLN A 475 -4.30 -9.61 8.86
CA GLN A 475 -4.59 -9.50 7.43
C GLN A 475 -5.98 -8.89 7.18
N GLY A 476 -7.03 -9.41 7.85
CA GLY A 476 -8.41 -8.95 7.64
C GLY A 476 -8.66 -7.50 8.04
N PHE A 477 -7.96 -6.99 9.06
CA PHE A 477 -8.03 -5.56 9.43
C PHE A 477 -7.19 -4.65 8.52
N GLY A 478 -6.37 -5.22 7.63
CA GLY A 478 -5.48 -4.46 6.77
C GLY A 478 -4.40 -3.69 7.54
N LYS A 479 -4.11 -2.46 7.11
CA LYS A 479 -3.12 -1.61 7.77
C LYS A 479 -3.88 -0.64 8.66
N MET A 480 -3.77 -0.84 9.96
CA MET A 480 -4.34 0.09 10.92
C MET A 480 -3.75 1.48 10.71
N ASN A 481 -4.58 2.45 10.36
CA ASN A 481 -4.20 3.86 10.42
C ASN A 481 -4.22 4.25 11.90
N PHE A 482 -3.04 4.47 12.46
CA PHE A 482 -2.85 4.85 13.87
C PHE A 482 -3.18 6.32 14.09
N ASP A 483 -4.42 6.70 13.81
CA ASP A 483 -4.98 7.99 14.22
C ASP A 483 -5.35 7.95 15.71
N PHE A 484 -5.38 9.14 16.32
CA PHE A 484 -5.50 9.36 17.75
C PHE A 484 -6.85 8.89 18.34
N ASP A 485 -7.90 8.86 17.52
CA ASP A 485 -9.29 8.59 17.95
C ASP A 485 -9.84 7.23 17.48
N SER A 486 -9.08 6.41 16.74
CA SER A 486 -9.62 5.13 16.24
C SER A 486 -9.69 4.07 17.33
N THR A 487 -10.86 3.45 17.52
CA THR A 487 -11.12 2.34 18.47
C THR A 487 -10.34 1.06 18.15
N ASP A 488 -9.76 1.00 16.96
CA ASP A 488 -9.24 -0.17 16.27
C ASP A 488 -8.12 -0.87 17.04
N HIS A 489 -7.20 -0.11 17.63
CA HIS A 489 -6.03 -0.66 18.33
C HIS A 489 -6.41 -1.36 19.64
N ARG A 490 -7.48 -0.91 20.31
CA ARG A 490 -8.03 -1.61 21.48
C ARG A 490 -8.71 -2.91 21.08
N ARG A 491 -9.48 -2.88 20.00
CA ARG A 491 -10.15 -4.06 19.43
C ARG A 491 -9.15 -5.11 18.97
N MET A 492 -8.12 -4.70 18.23
CA MET A 492 -7.03 -5.59 17.81
C MET A 492 -6.34 -6.25 19.02
N ARG A 493 -6.08 -5.49 20.09
CA ARG A 493 -5.54 -6.06 21.32
C ARG A 493 -6.50 -7.06 21.98
N ALA A 494 -7.79 -6.76 22.05
CA ALA A 494 -8.79 -7.66 22.59
C ALA A 494 -8.88 -8.97 21.77
N TRP A 495 -8.82 -8.88 20.44
CA TRP A 495 -8.79 -10.03 19.56
C TRP A 495 -7.53 -10.88 19.69
N MET A 496 -6.36 -10.25 19.82
CA MET A 496 -5.12 -10.97 20.14
C MET A 496 -5.28 -11.74 21.45
N ASN A 497 -5.81 -11.10 22.51
CA ASN A 497 -6.10 -11.76 23.79
C ASN A 497 -7.07 -12.94 23.64
N ASN A 498 -8.13 -12.76 22.85
CA ASN A 498 -9.10 -13.82 22.57
C ASN A 498 -8.46 -15.01 21.82
N ILE A 499 -7.59 -14.75 20.83
CA ILE A 499 -6.85 -15.79 20.10
C ILE A 499 -5.81 -16.48 20.99
N HIS A 500 -5.13 -15.76 21.89
CA HIS A 500 -4.22 -16.37 22.87
C HIS A 500 -4.97 -17.40 23.72
N ARG A 501 -6.10 -17.01 24.31
CA ARG A 501 -6.95 -17.92 25.11
C ARG A 501 -7.47 -19.09 24.28
N PHE A 502 -7.98 -18.81 23.08
CA PHE A 502 -8.51 -19.83 22.18
C PHE A 502 -7.45 -20.87 21.79
N GLY A 503 -6.23 -20.43 21.49
CA GLY A 503 -5.10 -21.31 21.19
C GLY A 503 -4.72 -22.18 22.38
N VAL A 504 -4.68 -21.63 23.60
CA VAL A 504 -4.41 -22.41 24.82
C VAL A 504 -5.47 -23.50 25.02
N ASP A 505 -6.75 -23.13 24.93
CA ASP A 505 -7.87 -24.08 25.09
C ASP A 505 -7.83 -25.17 24.00
N LYS A 506 -7.49 -24.80 22.75
CA LYS A 506 -7.36 -25.73 21.63
C LYS A 506 -6.24 -26.74 21.86
N THR A 507 -5.05 -26.28 22.26
CA THR A 507 -3.93 -27.16 22.58
C THR A 507 -4.23 -28.05 23.77
N GLN A 508 -4.92 -27.56 24.79
CA GLN A 508 -5.34 -28.40 25.92
C GLN A 508 -6.26 -29.54 25.47
N ALA A 509 -7.23 -29.26 24.59
CA ALA A 509 -8.11 -30.28 24.03
C ALA A 509 -7.38 -31.28 23.14
N GLU A 510 -6.44 -30.83 22.32
CA GLU A 510 -5.59 -31.71 21.50
C GLU A 510 -4.77 -32.67 22.36
N VAL A 511 -4.07 -32.16 23.37
CA VAL A 511 -3.24 -32.99 24.27
C VAL A 511 -4.10 -33.92 25.13
N TYR A 512 -5.30 -33.48 25.53
CA TYR A 512 -6.26 -34.36 26.20
C TYR A 512 -6.69 -35.52 25.31
N GLU A 513 -7.04 -35.26 24.05
CA GLU A 513 -7.44 -36.29 23.09
C GLU A 513 -6.31 -37.30 22.84
N LEU A 514 -5.05 -36.84 22.74
CA LEU A 514 -3.88 -37.71 22.65
C LEU A 514 -3.68 -38.58 23.91
N ASN A 515 -3.91 -38.03 25.10
CA ASN A 515 -3.84 -38.80 26.34
C ASN A 515 -4.96 -39.84 26.46
N GLU A 516 -6.17 -39.54 25.99
CA GLU A 516 -7.27 -40.52 25.94
C GLU A 516 -6.95 -41.67 24.99
N MET A 517 -6.23 -41.41 23.90
CA MET A 517 -5.78 -42.48 22.98
C MET A 517 -4.82 -43.46 23.64
N LEU A 518 -4.01 -43.02 24.59
CA LEU A 518 -3.12 -43.91 25.36
C LEU A 518 -3.90 -44.86 26.28
N LYS A 519 -5.15 -44.53 26.62
CA LYS A 519 -6.03 -45.39 27.43
C LYS A 519 -6.77 -46.44 26.59
N ASP A 520 -6.66 -46.39 25.26
CA ASP A 520 -7.30 -47.35 24.37
C ASP A 520 -6.63 -48.73 24.49
N PRO A 521 -7.41 -49.81 24.75
CA PRO A 521 -6.90 -51.18 24.81
C PRO A 521 -6.12 -51.66 23.56
N GLU A 522 -6.33 -51.04 22.40
CA GLU A 522 -5.62 -51.35 21.15
C GLU A 522 -4.20 -50.77 21.11
N VAL A 523 -3.88 -49.77 21.94
CA VAL A 523 -2.56 -49.14 21.98
C VAL A 523 -1.64 -49.91 22.94
N LYS A 524 -0.86 -50.85 22.39
CA LYS A 524 0.05 -51.72 23.17
C LYS A 524 1.52 -51.37 23.02
N SER A 525 1.85 -50.56 22.02
CA SER A 525 3.21 -50.11 21.74
C SER A 525 3.22 -48.64 21.32
N PHE A 526 4.40 -48.03 21.37
CA PHE A 526 4.60 -46.66 20.87
C PHE A 526 4.22 -46.53 19.38
N ASN A 527 4.45 -47.57 18.57
CA ASN A 527 4.09 -47.53 17.15
C ASN A 527 2.58 -47.50 16.95
N ASP A 528 1.81 -48.21 17.77
CA ASP A 528 0.35 -48.20 17.72
C ASP A 528 -0.18 -46.81 18.09
N PHE A 529 0.36 -46.22 19.16
CA PHE A 529 0.06 -44.85 19.57
C PHE A 529 0.40 -43.83 18.48
N ARG A 530 1.62 -43.91 17.93
CA ARG A 530 2.13 -43.04 16.87
C ARG A 530 1.23 -43.07 15.63
N ASN A 531 0.83 -44.27 15.19
CA ASN A 531 -0.04 -44.44 14.03
C ASN A 531 -1.44 -43.87 14.28
N LYS A 532 -1.96 -44.01 15.50
CA LYS A 532 -3.25 -43.43 15.90
C LYS A 532 -3.17 -41.90 15.97
N ALA A 533 -2.14 -41.35 16.61
CA ALA A 533 -1.90 -39.91 16.70
C ALA A 533 -1.72 -39.26 15.31
N LYS A 534 -1.10 -39.98 14.35
CA LYS A 534 -0.97 -39.54 12.94
C LYS A 534 -2.32 -39.17 12.31
N SER A 535 -3.42 -39.80 12.73
CA SER A 535 -4.77 -39.52 12.20
C SER A 535 -5.43 -38.28 12.80
N VAL A 536 -4.87 -37.73 13.89
CA VAL A 536 -5.50 -36.68 14.71
C VAL A 536 -4.89 -35.32 14.43
N PHE A 537 -3.57 -35.26 14.24
CA PHE A 537 -2.87 -34.01 13.92
C PHE A 537 -3.44 -33.27 12.70
N PRO A 538 -3.81 -33.94 11.58
CA PRO A 538 -4.45 -33.25 10.45
C PRO A 538 -5.77 -32.58 10.84
N ASN A 539 -6.52 -33.11 11.81
CA ASN A 539 -7.75 -32.47 12.25
C ASN A 539 -7.46 -31.11 12.91
N TYR A 540 -6.52 -31.06 13.86
CA TYR A 540 -6.20 -29.83 14.60
C TYR A 540 -5.40 -28.81 13.77
N LYS A 541 -4.47 -29.29 12.93
CA LYS A 541 -3.49 -28.46 12.21
C LYS A 541 -3.86 -28.20 10.75
N GLU A 542 -4.85 -28.87 10.20
CA GLU A 542 -5.30 -28.70 8.82
C GLU A 542 -6.79 -28.33 8.77
N LEU A 543 -7.67 -29.27 9.14
CA LEU A 543 -9.11 -29.13 8.90
C LEU A 543 -9.77 -28.08 9.80
N TYR A 544 -9.55 -28.20 11.11
CA TYR A 544 -10.06 -27.25 12.09
C TYR A 544 -9.37 -25.92 11.94
N LEU A 545 -8.04 -25.92 11.83
CA LEU A 545 -7.26 -24.70 11.67
C LEU A 545 -7.67 -23.90 10.43
N LYS A 546 -7.92 -24.57 9.28
CA LYS A 546 -8.41 -23.88 8.09
C LYS A 546 -9.77 -23.24 8.32
N THR A 547 -10.69 -23.96 8.98
CA THR A 547 -12.04 -23.45 9.29
C THR A 547 -11.99 -22.28 10.28
N GLU A 548 -11.13 -22.36 11.29
CA GLU A 548 -10.87 -21.31 12.26
C GLU A 548 -10.22 -20.08 11.63
N TRP A 549 -9.26 -20.29 10.72
CA TRP A 549 -8.60 -19.22 9.98
C TRP A 549 -9.60 -18.49 9.08
N ASP A 550 -10.44 -19.24 8.35
CA ASP A 550 -11.48 -18.67 7.49
C ASP A 550 -12.47 -17.85 8.32
N HIS A 551 -12.84 -18.33 9.51
CA HIS A 551 -13.69 -17.60 10.46
C HIS A 551 -13.02 -16.34 10.99
N ALA A 552 -11.79 -16.44 11.48
CA ALA A 552 -11.03 -15.29 11.97
C ALA A 552 -10.89 -14.21 10.89
N ASN A 553 -10.53 -14.60 9.67
CA ASN A 553 -10.46 -13.68 8.53
C ASN A 553 -11.83 -13.06 8.21
N ALA A 554 -12.90 -13.85 8.16
CA ALA A 554 -14.26 -13.34 7.90
C ALA A 554 -14.72 -12.33 8.96
N THR A 555 -14.56 -12.66 10.25
CA THR A 555 -14.91 -11.73 11.35
C THR A 555 -14.10 -10.44 11.28
N SER A 556 -12.80 -10.51 10.96
CA SER A 556 -11.94 -9.33 10.82
C SER A 556 -12.34 -8.44 9.65
N ASN A 557 -12.63 -9.02 8.49
CA ASN A 557 -13.10 -8.26 7.32
C ASN A 557 -14.47 -7.60 7.60
N MET A 558 -15.40 -8.32 8.24
CA MET A 558 -16.72 -7.81 8.57
C MET A 558 -16.67 -6.71 9.62
N ALA A 559 -15.73 -6.77 10.56
CA ALA A 559 -15.50 -5.67 11.49
C ALA A 559 -14.97 -4.40 10.81
N ALA A 560 -14.01 -4.54 9.90
CA ALA A 560 -13.53 -3.41 9.11
C ALA A 560 -14.67 -2.80 8.29
N ARG A 561 -15.47 -3.64 7.63
CA ARG A 561 -16.62 -3.20 6.84
C ARG A 561 -17.68 -2.51 7.70
N TYR A 562 -17.98 -3.03 8.88
CA TYR A 562 -18.89 -2.40 9.83
C TYR A 562 -18.46 -0.98 10.19
N MET A 563 -17.17 -0.76 10.45
CA MET A 563 -16.67 0.58 10.78
C MET A 563 -16.81 1.54 9.60
N GLU A 564 -16.43 1.11 8.39
CA GLU A 564 -16.62 1.89 7.15
C GLU A 564 -18.11 2.25 6.95
N MET A 565 -18.99 1.26 7.09
CA MET A 565 -20.44 1.46 6.97
C MET A 565 -20.97 2.42 8.04
N MET A 566 -20.43 2.41 9.26
CA MET A 566 -20.90 3.29 10.34
C MET A 566 -20.41 4.74 10.19
N ASP A 567 -19.27 4.97 9.53
CA ASP A 567 -18.79 6.33 9.20
C ASP A 567 -19.74 7.04 8.21
N ASP A 568 -20.37 6.28 7.33
CA ASP A 568 -21.27 6.79 6.28
C ASP A 568 -22.76 6.72 6.65
N VAL A 569 -23.11 6.52 7.93
CA VAL A 569 -24.51 6.33 8.39
C VAL A 569 -25.47 7.48 8.03
N GLU A 570 -24.95 8.69 7.83
CA GLU A 570 -25.75 9.86 7.41
C GLU A 570 -26.17 9.80 5.94
N ILE A 571 -25.32 9.25 5.06
CA ILE A 571 -25.55 9.18 3.59
C ILE A 571 -26.04 7.79 3.13
N ALA A 572 -25.64 6.74 3.82
CA ALA A 572 -26.04 5.36 3.61
C ALA A 572 -26.62 4.82 4.93
N PRO A 573 -27.88 5.14 5.26
CA PRO A 573 -28.49 4.71 6.52
C PRO A 573 -28.77 3.21 6.62
N TYR A 574 -28.70 2.48 5.51
CA TYR A 574 -29.10 1.08 5.42
C TYR A 574 -27.93 0.19 4.97
N TRP A 575 -28.02 -1.10 5.26
CA TRP A 575 -27.09 -2.10 4.76
C TRP A 575 -27.85 -3.33 4.27
N ARG A 576 -27.34 -4.01 3.24
CA ARG A 576 -27.93 -5.21 2.64
C ARG A 576 -27.07 -6.43 2.92
N LEU A 577 -27.69 -7.51 3.36
CA LEU A 577 -27.06 -8.82 3.43
C LEU A 577 -27.06 -9.47 2.04
N ASN A 578 -25.88 -9.81 1.52
CA ASN A 578 -25.70 -10.41 0.20
C ASN A 578 -25.03 -11.78 0.34
N ALA A 579 -25.75 -12.86 0.05
CA ALA A 579 -25.23 -14.22 0.15
C ALA A 579 -24.91 -14.79 -1.23
N ILE A 580 -23.78 -15.49 -1.35
CA ILE A 580 -23.54 -16.33 -2.54
C ILE A 580 -24.55 -17.49 -2.53
N ILE A 581 -25.44 -17.53 -3.52
CA ILE A 581 -26.50 -18.55 -3.65
C ILE A 581 -26.05 -19.68 -4.57
N ASP A 582 -25.67 -20.81 -3.98
CA ASP A 582 -25.37 -22.08 -4.65
C ASP A 582 -25.86 -23.28 -3.81
N ASP A 583 -25.50 -24.49 -4.22
CA ASP A 583 -25.89 -25.75 -3.54
C ASP A 583 -25.32 -25.88 -2.11
N GLY A 584 -24.26 -25.13 -1.79
CA GLY A 584 -23.62 -25.10 -0.48
C GLY A 584 -24.13 -23.99 0.45
N THR A 585 -25.04 -23.13 0.00
CA THR A 585 -25.60 -22.04 0.83
C THR A 585 -26.55 -22.60 1.90
N THR A 586 -26.35 -22.18 3.14
CA THR A 586 -27.21 -22.59 4.26
C THR A 586 -28.60 -21.92 4.18
N VAL A 587 -29.58 -22.51 4.87
CA VAL A 587 -30.96 -21.98 4.92
C VAL A 587 -30.97 -20.54 5.42
N ILE A 588 -30.25 -20.23 6.51
CA ILE A 588 -30.22 -18.89 7.10
C ILE A 588 -29.69 -17.85 6.10
N CYS A 589 -28.55 -18.11 5.46
CA CYS A 589 -27.96 -17.21 4.45
C CYS A 589 -28.88 -17.03 3.25
N ARG A 590 -29.51 -18.11 2.75
CA ARG A 590 -30.43 -18.03 1.61
C ARG A 590 -31.72 -17.28 1.96
N SER A 591 -32.20 -17.43 3.19
CA SER A 591 -33.45 -16.81 3.66
C SER A 591 -33.31 -15.30 3.89
N LEU A 592 -32.12 -14.85 4.29
CA LEU A 592 -31.81 -13.45 4.54
C LEU A 592 -31.17 -12.74 3.34
N ASP A 593 -30.88 -13.45 2.25
CA ASP A 593 -30.29 -12.88 1.05
C ASP A 593 -31.13 -11.72 0.48
N GLY A 594 -30.47 -10.61 0.20
CA GLY A 594 -31.08 -9.38 -0.29
C GLY A 594 -31.86 -8.57 0.75
N LYS A 595 -31.95 -9.03 2.02
CA LYS A 595 -32.62 -8.29 3.08
C LYS A 595 -31.81 -7.04 3.47
N VAL A 596 -32.54 -5.94 3.67
CA VAL A 596 -31.98 -4.63 4.00
C VAL A 596 -32.32 -4.29 5.43
N PHE A 597 -31.36 -3.80 6.19
CA PHE A 597 -31.45 -3.49 7.61
C PHE A 597 -31.08 -2.02 7.85
N ASP A 598 -31.61 -1.42 8.92
CA ASP A 598 -31.23 -0.08 9.36
C ASP A 598 -29.97 -0.14 10.21
N LYS A 599 -28.93 0.62 9.83
CA LYS A 599 -27.67 0.71 10.58
C LYS A 599 -27.87 1.23 12.01
N ARG A 600 -28.96 1.96 12.26
CA ARG A 600 -29.32 2.51 13.57
C ARG A 600 -30.00 1.50 14.49
N ASP A 601 -30.39 0.33 13.97
CA ASP A 601 -30.87 -0.79 14.79
C ASP A 601 -29.67 -1.62 15.27
N PRO A 602 -29.24 -1.49 16.55
CA PRO A 602 -28.07 -2.19 17.07
C PRO A 602 -28.23 -3.72 17.07
N ASP A 603 -29.46 -4.23 17.17
CA ASP A 603 -29.71 -5.67 17.21
C ASP A 603 -29.61 -6.30 15.82
N SER A 604 -29.94 -5.56 14.76
CA SER A 604 -29.82 -6.03 13.37
C SER A 604 -28.40 -6.47 13.01
N TRP A 605 -27.38 -5.83 13.60
CA TRP A 605 -25.97 -6.16 13.38
C TRP A 605 -25.55 -7.53 13.91
N LYS A 606 -26.38 -8.23 14.70
CA LYS A 606 -26.17 -9.66 15.02
C LYS A 606 -26.31 -10.57 13.79
N PHE A 607 -26.88 -10.05 12.70
CA PHE A 607 -26.91 -10.70 11.39
C PHE A 607 -25.79 -10.21 10.46
N LEU A 608 -24.85 -9.41 10.96
CA LEU A 608 -23.61 -9.16 10.22
C LEU A 608 -22.88 -10.51 10.06
N PRO A 609 -22.46 -10.89 8.85
CA PRO A 609 -21.70 -12.13 8.66
C PRO A 609 -20.39 -12.16 9.49
N PRO A 610 -19.80 -13.34 9.75
CA PRO A 610 -20.28 -14.68 9.40
C PRO A 610 -21.44 -15.17 10.28
N LEU A 611 -22.44 -15.83 9.67
CA LEU A 611 -23.58 -16.41 10.39
C LEU A 611 -23.38 -17.87 10.82
N HIS A 612 -22.33 -18.51 10.32
CA HIS A 612 -21.96 -19.88 10.62
C HIS A 612 -20.52 -20.15 10.13
N TRP A 613 -19.96 -21.31 10.47
CA TRP A 613 -18.66 -21.73 9.94
C TRP A 613 -18.66 -21.78 8.41
N LYS A 614 -17.58 -21.29 7.78
CA LYS A 614 -17.44 -21.21 6.30
C LYS A 614 -18.57 -20.41 5.64
N CYS A 615 -19.06 -19.37 6.32
CA CYS A 615 -20.01 -18.42 5.74
C CYS A 615 -19.36 -17.67 4.57
N ARG A 616 -20.12 -17.48 3.49
CA ARG A 616 -19.71 -16.75 2.28
C ARG A 616 -20.66 -15.59 1.97
N THR A 617 -21.28 -15.09 3.03
CA THR A 617 -22.19 -13.94 2.99
C THR A 617 -21.41 -12.67 3.27
N ASP A 618 -21.85 -11.59 2.66
CA ASP A 618 -21.24 -10.27 2.73
C ASP A 618 -22.30 -9.19 3.07
N ALA A 619 -21.85 -7.98 3.39
CA ALA A 619 -22.73 -6.87 3.82
C ALA A 619 -22.43 -5.56 3.06
N GLU A 620 -23.37 -5.05 2.28
CA GLU A 620 -23.17 -3.91 1.36
C GLU A 620 -23.93 -2.65 1.81
N ASP A 621 -23.36 -1.47 1.54
CA ASP A 621 -24.03 -0.19 1.79
C ASP A 621 -25.25 0.04 0.90
N VAL A 622 -26.28 0.62 1.50
CA VAL A 622 -27.50 1.05 0.81
C VAL A 622 -27.79 2.52 1.17
N PHE A 623 -27.88 3.35 0.13
CA PHE A 623 -28.09 4.79 0.22
C PHE A 623 -29.50 5.16 0.71
N ASP A 624 -29.66 6.43 1.09
CA ASP A 624 -30.90 6.98 1.65
C ASP A 624 -32.07 7.06 0.66
N ASP A 625 -31.81 6.86 -0.63
CA ASP A 625 -32.80 6.82 -1.70
C ASP A 625 -33.47 5.44 -1.90
N TYR A 626 -33.12 4.45 -1.06
CA TYR A 626 -33.73 3.13 -1.10
C TYR A 626 -35.22 3.15 -0.70
N ASP A 627 -36.08 2.68 -1.59
CA ASP A 627 -37.55 2.67 -1.43
C ASP A 627 -38.13 1.27 -1.12
N GLY A 628 -37.27 0.27 -0.93
CA GLY A 628 -37.66 -1.12 -0.63
C GLY A 628 -37.97 -1.40 0.84
N GLU A 629 -38.24 -2.68 1.14
CA GLU A 629 -38.62 -3.12 2.49
C GLU A 629 -37.40 -3.19 3.44
N ILE A 630 -37.46 -2.45 4.55
CA ILE A 630 -36.49 -2.54 5.63
C ILE A 630 -36.92 -3.67 6.58
N THR A 631 -36.04 -4.64 6.75
CA THR A 631 -36.21 -5.79 7.62
C THR A 631 -35.80 -5.42 9.05
N SER A 632 -36.71 -5.59 10.00
CA SER A 632 -36.40 -5.45 11.43
C SER A 632 -35.69 -6.68 11.98
N PHE A 633 -35.00 -6.54 13.12
CA PHE A 633 -34.40 -7.67 13.83
C PHE A 633 -35.39 -8.83 14.06
N ASP A 634 -36.57 -8.55 14.62
CA ASP A 634 -37.62 -9.56 14.84
C ASP A 634 -38.13 -10.15 13.53
N GLY A 635 -38.23 -9.34 12.47
CA GLY A 635 -38.60 -9.79 11.13
C GLY A 635 -37.60 -10.79 10.56
N ALA A 636 -36.31 -10.57 10.73
CA ALA A 636 -35.26 -11.51 10.32
C ALA A 636 -35.31 -12.82 11.09
N ILE A 637 -35.60 -12.79 12.40
CA ILE A 637 -35.78 -14.01 13.20
C ILE A 637 -36.98 -14.82 12.69
N GLN A 638 -38.09 -14.17 12.35
CA GLN A 638 -39.29 -14.85 11.87
C GLN A 638 -39.13 -15.51 10.50
N ILE A 639 -38.18 -15.04 9.69
CA ILE A 639 -37.87 -15.63 8.37
C ILE A 639 -37.24 -17.03 8.51
N ASP A 640 -36.30 -17.21 9.45
CA ASP A 640 -35.68 -18.51 9.77
C ASP A 640 -35.42 -18.66 11.28
N PRO A 641 -36.46 -19.00 12.07
CA PRO A 641 -36.34 -19.17 13.52
C PRO A 641 -35.36 -20.28 13.91
N ASP A 642 -35.33 -21.37 13.14
CA ASP A 642 -34.43 -22.50 13.38
C ASP A 642 -32.97 -22.15 13.04
N GLY A 643 -32.75 -21.31 12.03
CA GLY A 643 -31.45 -20.71 11.71
C GLY A 643 -30.93 -19.84 12.84
N TRP A 644 -31.78 -18.97 13.38
CA TRP A 644 -31.43 -18.13 14.53
C TRP A 644 -31.07 -18.97 15.76
N GLU A 645 -31.87 -19.97 16.13
CA GLU A 645 -31.56 -20.84 17.27
C GLU A 645 -30.22 -21.58 17.09
N ARG A 646 -29.90 -21.99 15.85
CA ARG A 646 -28.60 -22.59 15.51
C ARG A 646 -27.44 -21.61 15.65
N MET A 647 -27.62 -20.35 15.23
CA MET A 647 -26.63 -19.29 15.42
C MET A 647 -26.34 -19.11 16.91
N GLN A 648 -27.37 -19.01 17.75
CA GLN A 648 -27.22 -18.86 19.20
C GLN A 648 -26.48 -20.04 19.84
N LYS A 649 -26.85 -21.27 19.48
CA LYS A 649 -26.17 -22.48 19.99
C LYS A 649 -24.69 -22.55 19.60
N GLN A 650 -24.34 -22.04 18.43
CA GLN A 650 -22.98 -22.04 17.91
C GLN A 650 -22.20 -20.76 18.26
N GLY A 651 -22.85 -19.75 18.85
CA GLY A 651 -22.28 -18.46 19.23
C GLY A 651 -21.95 -17.56 18.05
N PHE A 652 -22.84 -17.51 17.04
CA PHE A 652 -22.80 -16.55 15.92
C PHE A 652 -23.81 -15.39 16.08
N ASP A 653 -24.53 -15.34 17.21
CA ASP A 653 -25.52 -14.30 17.54
C ASP A 653 -24.89 -13.03 18.12
N ILE A 654 -23.79 -12.59 17.54
CA ILE A 654 -23.00 -11.44 17.99
C ILE A 654 -22.77 -10.47 16.84
N ASN A 655 -22.73 -9.18 17.15
CA ASN A 655 -22.27 -8.17 16.20
C ASN A 655 -20.75 -8.28 16.04
N TRP A 656 -20.29 -9.00 15.02
CA TRP A 656 -18.86 -9.12 14.69
C TRP A 656 -18.20 -7.76 14.39
N GLY A 657 -19.01 -6.77 14.00
CA GLY A 657 -18.65 -5.37 13.78
C GLY A 657 -18.04 -4.68 15.00
N ASP A 658 -18.68 -4.91 16.15
CA ASP A 658 -18.39 -4.21 17.41
C ASP A 658 -17.81 -5.14 18.49
N SER A 659 -17.71 -6.44 18.22
CA SER A 659 -17.24 -7.45 19.15
C SER A 659 -15.74 -7.35 19.48
N ASP A 660 -15.41 -7.51 20.76
CA ASP A 660 -14.04 -7.73 21.28
C ASP A 660 -13.58 -9.19 21.18
N GLN A 661 -14.37 -10.06 20.55
CA GLN A 661 -14.12 -11.49 20.40
C GLN A 661 -14.13 -11.90 18.92
N VAL A 662 -13.15 -12.73 18.55
CA VAL A 662 -13.08 -13.44 17.26
C VAL A 662 -13.76 -14.79 17.38
N PHE A 663 -13.49 -15.48 18.49
CA PHE A 663 -14.13 -16.73 18.88
C PHE A 663 -14.94 -16.54 20.15
N THR A 664 -16.22 -16.89 20.10
CA THR A 664 -17.09 -16.85 21.27
C THR A 664 -16.83 -18.04 22.18
N ARG A 665 -17.30 -17.94 23.44
CA ARG A 665 -17.18 -19.05 24.40
C ARG A 665 -17.83 -20.35 23.91
N ALA A 666 -18.90 -20.28 23.11
CA ALA A 666 -19.54 -21.44 22.51
C ALA A 666 -18.65 -22.16 21.49
N GLN A 667 -17.69 -21.44 20.90
CA GLN A 667 -16.72 -21.94 19.92
C GLN A 667 -15.43 -22.47 20.57
N SER A 668 -15.22 -22.22 21.87
CA SER A 668 -14.04 -22.73 22.62
C SER A 668 -13.97 -24.26 22.62
N TYR A 669 -12.73 -24.76 22.65
CA TYR A 669 -12.40 -26.17 22.73
C TYR A 669 -12.60 -26.78 24.13
N LEU A 670 -12.82 -25.97 25.16
CA LEU A 670 -13.07 -26.45 26.52
C LEU A 670 -14.31 -27.37 26.62
N LYS A 671 -15.28 -27.22 25.71
CA LYS A 671 -16.45 -28.11 25.63
C LYS A 671 -16.12 -29.56 25.25
N LYS A 672 -14.95 -29.81 24.66
CA LYS A 672 -14.47 -31.17 24.38
C LYS A 672 -13.86 -31.84 25.60
N LEU A 673 -13.55 -31.07 26.64
CA LEU A 673 -12.99 -31.58 27.89
C LEU A 673 -14.14 -32.04 28.82
N PRO A 674 -13.87 -33.00 29.71
CA PRO A 674 -14.78 -33.33 30.81
C PRO A 674 -15.15 -32.10 31.65
N GLN A 675 -16.38 -32.02 32.15
CA GLN A 675 -16.89 -30.85 32.88
C GLN A 675 -16.11 -30.49 34.15
N ASP A 676 -15.38 -31.45 34.72
CA ASP A 676 -14.52 -31.30 35.90
C ASP A 676 -13.08 -30.88 35.57
N THR A 677 -12.72 -30.82 34.29
CA THR A 677 -11.38 -30.41 33.85
C THR A 677 -11.19 -28.91 34.03
N LYS A 678 -10.15 -28.53 34.77
CA LYS A 678 -9.79 -27.11 34.93
C LYS A 678 -9.09 -26.60 33.66
N PRO A 679 -9.49 -25.43 33.13
CA PRO A 679 -8.73 -24.76 32.09
C PRO A 679 -7.31 -24.47 32.58
N ILE A 680 -6.33 -24.48 31.67
CA ILE A 680 -4.96 -24.10 32.01
C ILE A 680 -4.94 -22.64 32.47
N ASP A 681 -4.30 -22.43 33.62
CA ASP A 681 -3.86 -21.12 34.08
C ASP A 681 -2.52 -20.82 33.39
N VAL A 682 -2.49 -19.76 32.59
CA VAL A 682 -1.29 -19.43 31.81
C VAL A 682 -0.15 -18.92 32.68
N ASP A 683 -0.44 -18.42 33.88
CA ASP A 683 0.58 -17.90 34.80
C ASP A 683 1.39 -19.00 35.48
N ASP A 684 0.90 -20.25 35.44
CA ASP A 684 1.63 -21.44 35.87
C ASP A 684 2.71 -21.86 34.87
N LEU A 685 2.65 -21.38 33.62
CA LEU A 685 3.64 -21.68 32.59
C LEU A 685 4.92 -20.86 32.78
N GLY A 686 6.06 -21.50 32.59
CA GLY A 686 7.37 -20.86 32.75
C GLY A 686 8.46 -21.45 31.84
N ILE A 687 9.71 -21.10 32.14
CA ILE A 687 10.88 -21.43 31.29
C ILE A 687 11.01 -22.92 30.95
N ALA A 688 10.60 -23.81 31.85
CA ALA A 688 10.69 -25.26 31.66
C ALA A 688 9.70 -25.77 30.60
N ASP A 689 8.48 -25.23 30.59
CA ASP A 689 7.41 -25.61 29.65
C ASP A 689 7.75 -25.21 28.21
N TYR A 690 8.54 -24.14 28.07
CA TYR A 690 9.00 -23.61 26.78
C TYR A 690 10.35 -24.17 26.33
N GLY A 691 11.05 -24.94 27.18
CA GLY A 691 12.41 -25.42 26.91
C GLY A 691 13.45 -24.29 26.79
N LEU A 692 13.23 -23.18 27.49
CA LEU A 692 14.11 -22.01 27.44
C LEU A 692 15.34 -22.18 28.32
N SER A 693 16.44 -21.54 27.92
CA SER A 693 17.64 -21.47 28.75
C SER A 693 17.45 -20.49 29.90
N GLU A 694 18.03 -20.81 31.06
CA GLU A 694 18.15 -19.90 32.22
C GLU A 694 18.80 -18.57 31.80
N TRP A 695 18.41 -17.46 32.43
CA TRP A 695 18.89 -16.11 32.09
C TRP A 695 20.42 -16.00 32.08
N ALA A 696 21.11 -16.75 32.94
CA ALA A 696 22.57 -16.84 32.97
C ALA A 696 23.19 -17.18 31.60
N LYS A 697 22.48 -17.95 30.75
CA LYS A 697 22.93 -18.40 29.42
C LYS A 697 22.38 -17.57 28.26
N VAL A 698 21.39 -16.71 28.50
CA VAL A 698 20.77 -15.84 27.47
C VAL A 698 21.71 -14.70 27.07
N ARG A 699 21.61 -14.18 25.84
CA ARG A 699 22.39 -13.00 25.41
C ARG A 699 21.87 -11.73 26.09
N LYS A 700 22.78 -10.87 26.59
CA LYS A 700 22.43 -9.62 27.28
C LYS A 700 22.57 -8.42 26.36
N ASN A 701 21.65 -7.46 26.49
CA ASN A 701 21.69 -6.19 25.78
C ASN A 701 22.53 -5.16 26.53
N THR A 702 23.09 -4.21 25.79
CA THR A 702 23.73 -3.01 26.34
C THR A 702 22.68 -1.95 26.64
N TYR A 703 22.94 -1.13 27.65
CA TYR A 703 22.10 0.04 27.94
C TYR A 703 22.16 1.08 26.82
N PRO A 704 21.07 1.83 26.59
CA PRO A 704 21.09 2.95 25.65
C PRO A 704 22.08 4.03 26.10
N GLU A 705 23.00 4.41 25.22
CA GLU A 705 24.00 5.46 25.49
C GLU A 705 23.43 6.88 25.36
N LYS A 706 22.34 7.04 24.60
CA LYS A 706 21.71 8.33 24.30
C LYS A 706 20.23 8.30 24.64
N ALA A 707 19.81 9.27 25.44
CA ALA A 707 18.41 9.45 25.77
C ALA A 707 17.62 10.00 24.56
N VAL A 708 16.45 9.43 24.33
CA VAL A 708 15.42 9.91 23.41
C VAL A 708 14.48 10.81 24.22
N THR A 709 14.30 12.04 23.76
CA THR A 709 13.44 13.00 24.46
C THR A 709 11.97 12.56 24.44
N ILE A 710 11.36 12.42 25.62
CA ILE A 710 9.96 12.02 25.73
C ILE A 710 9.01 13.01 25.04
N LYS A 711 9.34 14.31 25.09
CA LYS A 711 8.53 15.39 24.49
C LYS A 711 8.32 15.24 22.98
N SER A 712 9.22 14.57 22.25
CA SER A 712 9.01 14.32 20.82
C SER A 712 8.01 13.19 20.53
N HIS A 713 7.60 12.45 21.56
CA HIS A 713 6.66 11.34 21.49
C HIS A 713 5.33 11.64 22.21
N ILE A 714 5.24 12.78 22.91
CA ILE A 714 4.03 13.21 23.63
C ILE A 714 3.00 13.78 22.64
N ASP A 715 1.77 13.27 22.74
CA ASP A 715 0.61 13.77 22.02
C ASP A 715 -0.07 14.95 22.75
N LYS A 716 -1.17 15.48 22.17
CA LYS A 716 -1.92 16.60 22.75
C LYS A 716 -2.56 16.29 24.10
N THR A 717 -2.67 15.01 24.49
CA THR A 717 -3.19 14.58 25.80
C THR A 717 -2.11 14.41 26.86
N GLY A 718 -0.84 14.62 26.51
CA GLY A 718 0.27 14.47 27.45
C GLY A 718 0.79 13.04 27.58
N MET A 719 0.30 12.10 26.77
CA MET A 719 0.76 10.71 26.75
C MET A 719 1.80 10.51 25.65
N ALA A 720 2.84 9.73 25.93
CA ALA A 720 3.83 9.34 24.94
C ALA A 720 3.40 8.07 24.20
N ARG A 721 3.45 8.09 22.86
CA ARG A 721 3.05 6.95 22.01
C ARG A 721 4.25 6.16 21.52
N VAL A 722 4.21 4.83 21.67
CA VAL A 722 5.25 3.89 21.21
C VAL A 722 4.58 2.72 20.47
N ILE A 723 5.13 2.32 19.31
CA ILE A 723 4.70 1.10 18.61
C ILE A 723 5.53 -0.07 19.14
N THR A 724 4.86 -1.11 19.64
CA THR A 724 5.52 -2.30 20.20
C THR A 724 6.03 -3.24 19.10
N ALA A 725 6.81 -4.25 19.48
CA ALA A 725 7.25 -5.34 18.59
C ALA A 725 6.08 -6.16 18.00
N GLU A 726 4.89 -6.09 18.61
CA GLU A 726 3.68 -6.72 18.10
C GLU A 726 3.00 -5.89 17.00
N ASN A 727 3.57 -4.73 16.63
CA ASN A 727 3.03 -3.69 15.75
C ASN A 727 1.75 -3.02 16.28
N LEU A 728 1.61 -2.88 17.59
CA LEU A 728 0.51 -2.18 18.24
C LEU A 728 0.98 -0.89 18.93
N PRO A 729 0.24 0.23 18.81
CA PRO A 729 0.53 1.41 19.57
C PRO A 729 0.17 1.20 21.05
N VAL A 730 1.05 1.63 21.94
CA VAL A 730 0.81 1.71 23.38
C VAL A 730 1.12 3.11 23.87
N TRP A 731 0.35 3.55 24.87
CA TRP A 731 0.46 4.86 25.49
C TRP A 731 1.14 4.76 26.84
N ILE A 732 2.07 5.67 27.08
CA ILE A 732 2.83 5.82 28.31
C ILE A 732 2.46 7.19 28.89
N ASP A 733 1.95 7.21 30.11
CA ASP A 733 1.72 8.48 30.81
C ASP A 733 3.08 9.12 31.15
N ALA A 734 3.31 10.36 30.69
CA ALA A 734 4.54 11.10 30.95
C ALA A 734 4.79 11.35 32.44
N MET A 735 3.74 11.36 33.27
CA MET A 735 3.85 11.41 34.72
C MET A 735 4.41 10.12 35.29
N THR A 736 4.04 8.97 34.73
CA THR A 736 4.49 7.63 35.16
C THR A 736 6.00 7.46 35.02
N VAL A 737 6.62 8.10 34.01
CA VAL A 737 8.09 8.10 33.81
C VAL A 737 8.76 9.37 34.33
N GLN A 738 8.03 10.22 35.07
CA GLN A 738 8.53 11.46 35.67
C GLN A 738 9.26 12.42 34.69
N SER A 739 8.96 12.33 33.40
CA SER A 739 9.70 13.01 32.33
C SER A 739 11.22 12.70 32.26
N ASP A 740 11.65 11.55 32.76
CA ASP A 740 13.03 11.06 32.59
C ASP A 740 13.21 10.47 31.18
N ASP A 741 13.97 11.18 30.35
CA ASP A 741 14.24 10.79 28.96
C ASP A 741 15.02 9.45 28.86
N MET A 742 15.87 9.13 29.84
CA MET A 742 16.63 7.88 29.82
C MET A 742 15.74 6.69 30.19
N LEU A 743 14.92 6.84 31.23
CA LEU A 743 13.96 5.82 31.62
C LEU A 743 12.92 5.58 30.52
N PHE A 744 12.40 6.65 29.90
CA PHE A 744 11.54 6.55 28.73
C PHE A 744 12.21 5.77 27.59
N THR A 745 13.50 6.02 27.33
CA THR A 745 14.26 5.30 26.31
C THR A 745 14.34 3.81 26.59
N GLN A 746 14.60 3.41 27.84
CA GLN A 746 14.67 2.00 28.24
C GLN A 746 13.32 1.29 28.10
N ILE A 747 12.23 1.93 28.55
CA ILE A 747 10.86 1.41 28.39
C ILE A 747 10.52 1.28 26.90
N ARG A 748 10.81 2.32 26.11
CA ARG A 748 10.60 2.34 24.66
C ARG A 748 11.36 1.22 23.96
N GLU A 749 12.63 1.00 24.27
CA GLU A 749 13.43 -0.09 23.68
C GLU A 749 12.91 -1.47 24.07
N THR A 750 12.41 -1.63 25.30
CA THR A 750 11.80 -2.88 25.79
C THR A 750 10.51 -3.18 25.05
N LEU A 751 9.71 -2.16 24.73
CA LEU A 751 8.49 -2.31 23.95
C LEU A 751 8.76 -2.59 22.46
N ILE A 752 9.72 -1.90 21.85
CA ILE A 752 10.04 -2.02 20.40
C ILE A 752 10.84 -3.28 20.10
N SER A 753 11.71 -3.70 21.02
CA SER A 753 12.65 -4.81 20.82
C SER A 753 12.81 -5.67 22.09
N PRO A 754 11.72 -6.26 22.61
CA PRO A 754 11.81 -7.20 23.72
C PRO A 754 12.63 -8.42 23.30
N ASP A 755 13.25 -9.09 24.28
CA ASP A 755 13.81 -10.43 24.07
C ASP A 755 12.72 -11.49 24.18
N GLU A 756 11.76 -11.29 25.11
CA GLU A 756 10.62 -12.18 25.34
C GLU A 756 9.35 -11.38 25.64
N VAL A 757 8.19 -11.90 25.20
CA VAL A 757 6.87 -11.32 25.42
C VAL A 757 5.94 -12.40 25.99
N TYR A 758 5.37 -12.12 27.16
CA TYR A 758 4.47 -12.99 27.88
C TYR A 758 3.05 -12.38 27.93
N TRP A 759 2.05 -13.25 27.97
CA TRP A 759 0.65 -12.88 28.10
C TRP A 759 0.01 -13.56 29.31
N SER A 760 -0.83 -12.82 30.03
CA SER A 760 -1.50 -13.28 31.25
C SER A 760 -2.97 -12.86 31.24
N ASP A 761 -3.87 -13.77 31.59
CA ASP A 761 -5.32 -13.52 31.75
C ASP A 761 -5.80 -13.59 33.20
N SER A 762 -4.89 -13.52 34.18
CA SER A 762 -5.24 -13.64 35.61
C SER A 762 -5.95 -12.43 36.20
N THR A 763 -5.88 -11.27 35.54
CA THR A 763 -6.58 -10.05 35.95
C THR A 763 -7.84 -9.82 35.10
N ALA A 764 -8.68 -8.87 35.50
CA ALA A 764 -9.92 -8.56 34.77
C ALA A 764 -9.66 -8.08 33.32
N VAL A 765 -8.48 -7.51 33.05
CA VAL A 765 -8.05 -7.09 31.72
C VAL A 765 -6.73 -7.81 31.42
N PRO A 766 -6.66 -8.70 30.40
CA PRO A 766 -5.45 -9.44 30.12
C PRO A 766 -4.23 -8.53 29.93
N GLN A 767 -3.11 -8.95 30.50
CA GLN A 767 -1.85 -8.22 30.53
C GLN A 767 -0.88 -8.80 29.51
N THR A 768 -0.04 -7.92 28.93
CA THR A 768 1.12 -8.33 28.15
C THR A 768 2.38 -7.75 28.75
N ILE A 769 3.35 -8.61 28.96
CA ILE A 769 4.57 -8.38 29.71
C ILE A 769 5.73 -8.47 28.71
N PHE A 770 6.43 -7.35 28.53
CA PHE A 770 7.61 -7.24 27.68
C PHE A 770 8.86 -7.33 28.56
N LEU A 771 9.75 -8.26 28.24
CA LEU A 771 11.02 -8.45 28.95
C LEU A 771 12.18 -8.13 28.03
N ARG A 772 13.13 -7.35 28.55
CA ARG A 772 14.43 -7.11 27.91
C ARG A 772 15.55 -7.37 28.90
N PHE A 773 16.48 -8.24 28.52
CA PHE A 773 17.58 -8.72 29.35
C PHE A 773 18.81 -7.82 29.21
N TYR A 774 19.37 -7.46 30.36
CA TYR A 774 20.59 -6.69 30.52
C TYR A 774 21.62 -7.49 31.33
N THR A 775 22.81 -6.93 31.50
CA THR A 775 23.94 -7.58 32.20
C THR A 775 23.67 -7.89 33.68
N ASP A 776 22.80 -7.10 34.31
CA ASP A 776 22.57 -7.02 35.76
C ASP A 776 21.10 -7.25 36.14
N GLY A 777 20.26 -7.64 35.19
CA GLY A 777 18.85 -7.93 35.41
C GLY A 777 18.03 -7.87 34.13
N ALA A 778 16.73 -7.65 34.28
CA ALA A 778 15.80 -7.43 33.18
C ALA A 778 14.88 -6.25 33.48
N LEU A 779 14.56 -5.47 32.45
CA LEU A 779 13.47 -4.51 32.53
C LEU A 779 12.18 -5.21 32.11
N LYS A 780 11.19 -5.20 33.00
CA LYS A 780 9.84 -5.70 32.76
C LYS A 780 8.90 -4.53 32.54
N VAL A 781 8.19 -4.53 31.42
CA VAL A 781 7.16 -3.52 31.11
C VAL A 781 5.83 -4.22 30.90
N THR A 782 4.83 -3.86 31.67
CA THR A 782 3.48 -4.46 31.64
C THR A 782 2.50 -3.50 30.99
N THR A 783 1.66 -4.05 30.11
CA THR A 783 0.61 -3.32 29.41
C THR A 783 -0.74 -3.97 29.66
N GLU A 784 -1.77 -3.14 29.83
CA GLU A 784 -3.18 -3.55 29.86
C GLU A 784 -3.90 -2.84 28.72
N SER A 785 -4.61 -3.61 27.89
CA SER A 785 -5.12 -3.10 26.62
C SER A 785 -3.97 -2.40 25.85
N VAL A 786 -4.06 -1.09 25.67
CA VAL A 786 -3.13 -0.27 24.89
C VAL A 786 -2.35 0.71 25.76
N ARG A 787 -2.29 0.49 27.09
CA ARG A 787 -1.59 1.39 28.02
C ARG A 787 -0.52 0.66 28.79
N VAL A 788 0.62 1.31 29.00
CA VAL A 788 1.63 0.85 29.96
C VAL A 788 1.13 1.13 31.37
N THR A 789 0.96 0.08 32.16
CA THR A 789 0.42 0.17 33.54
C THR A 789 1.50 0.04 34.59
N ALA A 790 2.57 -0.70 34.30
CA ALA A 790 3.69 -0.88 35.22
C ALA A 790 5.01 -1.08 34.48
N TYR A 791 6.11 -0.67 35.10
CA TYR A 791 7.46 -1.06 34.70
C TYR A 791 8.27 -1.33 35.96
N GLU A 792 9.09 -2.38 35.94
CA GLU A 792 9.89 -2.79 37.10
C GLU A 792 11.22 -3.39 36.67
N TRP A 793 12.27 -3.09 37.45
CA TRP A 793 13.57 -3.73 37.29
C TRP A 793 13.60 -5.04 38.08
N ILE A 794 13.93 -6.13 37.41
CA ILE A 794 13.99 -7.47 37.99
C ILE A 794 15.45 -7.92 38.07
N SER A 795 15.93 -8.16 39.29
CA SER A 795 17.30 -8.66 39.53
C SER A 795 17.46 -10.15 39.22
N ASP A 796 16.37 -10.93 39.31
CA ASP A 796 16.34 -12.35 38.95
C ASP A 796 15.33 -12.60 37.82
N PRO A 797 15.74 -12.45 36.55
CA PRO A 797 14.82 -12.48 35.41
C PRO A 797 14.06 -13.80 35.27
N ASP A 798 14.62 -14.93 35.74
CA ASP A 798 13.95 -16.23 35.63
C ASP A 798 12.67 -16.30 36.47
N THR A 799 12.54 -15.47 37.53
CA THR A 799 11.29 -15.36 38.30
C THR A 799 10.18 -14.58 37.58
N ALA A 800 10.55 -13.70 36.65
CA ALA A 800 9.62 -12.86 35.89
C ALA A 800 9.18 -13.49 34.56
N ARG A 801 9.82 -14.59 34.14
CA ARG A 801 9.53 -15.34 32.91
C ARG A 801 8.40 -16.35 33.12
N ARG A 802 7.21 -15.82 33.44
CA ARG A 802 5.96 -16.57 33.67
C ARG A 802 4.83 -16.02 32.81
N GLY A 803 3.85 -16.86 32.51
CA GLY A 803 2.74 -16.53 31.60
C GLY A 803 2.87 -17.25 30.26
N LEU A 804 1.90 -17.04 29.37
CA LEU A 804 1.94 -17.58 28.01
C LEU A 804 3.00 -16.86 27.17
N LEU A 805 4.04 -17.57 26.73
CA LEU A 805 5.02 -17.02 25.79
C LEU A 805 4.40 -16.79 24.40
N VAL A 806 4.27 -15.54 23.99
CA VAL A 806 3.64 -15.13 22.72
C VAL A 806 4.61 -14.49 21.74
N GLY A 807 5.81 -14.12 22.19
CA GLY A 807 6.88 -13.59 21.34
C GLY A 807 8.27 -13.87 21.91
N GLN A 808 9.23 -14.16 21.04
CA GLN A 808 10.63 -14.40 21.40
C GLN A 808 11.54 -13.96 20.24
N LYS A 809 12.66 -13.33 20.58
CA LYS A 809 13.66 -12.82 19.62
C LYS A 809 14.73 -13.83 19.22
#